data_AF-A0A7Y3L9I4-F1
#
_entry.id   AF-A0A7Y3L9I4-F1
#
_cell.length_a   1.000
_cell.length_b   1.000
_cell.length_c   1.000
_cell.angle_alpha   90.00
_cell.angle_beta   90.00
_cell.angle_gamma   90.00
#
_symmetry.space_group_name_H-M   'P 1'
#
loop_
_entity.id
_entity.type
_entity.pdbx_description
1 polymer ?
#
loop_
_entity_poly.entity_id
_entity_poly.type
_entity_poly.pdbx_seq_one_letter_code
_entity_poly.pdbx_strand_id
1 'polypeptide(L)'
;MAGRPGRPLKASLKGNRNGTVTIRIPKAVGSTKRVSEQFPNLEVGERWRAAALAARKAGLALPDPEPYRAAANRRTSEVLLDGFADVAWAWWQKFYPVDSTSPERVDDVEAHIRLHLIPFFGPRVDHIRDITYEDCEDFVSHMSGKREKSTPAQTIVAHVRELTLAEAATWCGKSKSGVRKAWMLGKFPTAYLDTTRDVTGVVRVPIGDLIKAGYVPNESTVEAPYGYSPKQVNALLSDLRQMFKFAMAKNLMDTDPSLGIEAKEPVRGSRSNRPRVNPDTPVYLFDLVTSKRIASGLHIHHQMAFWLMRCAGLRISEAFGITLGDIYHDGGEMTIRIWRQGGKTFKVVDEHGLKKSVSSKDSVKTIASNRVLPMARQLAELIDLYLEVFHDGETDLSTPFLRTAGGGGQSGYRDALEKATLEAKCGTGDVGFHATPHTYRKFFATDLDDINPRARSVYMGHKIQNLDGGAAITESTYTLRKKGVQHVLVVAETMTTLIESSIVTLVEPTPAGRLIPASACPNADERDRAFEVLETAGYISVGSVAGEEVIDIAQASELLCRSERTVVQLARDGFLVRQRVPGAGRSSFFGVTMTSVKELMASAQQSWSRKSICAEFNLAYHQVEYLIKTLGLVAFEASASRGFRYLDSEVDKIREYLAGKNEALENAASLHEATKLLSCSPVTVRKLLSLGRLERDDVASAVVGLDMVTRISLERLRVERSSYRTLPVAPPPGSIHMREAQKRTGFNRVKVLELKSKGVIIHRTADYQFHLDETSLERYLAASTE
;
A
#
# COMPACT_ATOMS: atom_id res chain seq x y z
N MET A 1 -32.69 -66.99 23.41
CA MET A 1 -33.13 -66.16 22.26
C MET A 1 -33.11 -64.70 22.69
N ALA A 2 -32.09 -63.93 22.29
CA ALA A 2 -31.97 -62.51 22.64
C ALA A 2 -32.98 -61.69 21.83
N GLY A 3 -33.95 -61.06 22.50
CA GLY A 3 -34.97 -60.22 21.87
C GLY A 3 -34.33 -59.02 21.18
N ARG A 4 -34.75 -58.75 19.93
CA ARG A 4 -34.34 -57.57 19.17
C ARG A 4 -34.52 -56.30 20.02
N PRO A 5 -33.53 -55.40 20.12
CA PRO A 5 -33.69 -54.14 20.83
C PRO A 5 -34.85 -53.35 20.20
N GLY A 6 -35.84 -52.99 21.02
CA GLY A 6 -37.02 -52.25 20.57
C GLY A 6 -36.63 -50.90 19.96
N ARG A 7 -37.31 -50.50 18.87
CA ARG A 7 -37.08 -49.19 18.23
C ARG A 7 -37.30 -48.05 19.23
N PRO A 8 -36.46 -47.00 19.23
CA PRO A 8 -36.59 -45.86 20.13
C PRO A 8 -37.94 -45.15 19.93
N LEU A 9 -38.54 -44.72 21.04
CA LEU A 9 -39.82 -44.01 21.09
C LEU A 9 -39.67 -42.60 20.48
N LYS A 10 -39.71 -42.51 19.14
CA LYS A 10 -39.62 -41.24 18.40
C LYS A 10 -40.99 -40.82 17.87
N ALA A 11 -41.47 -39.67 18.35
CA ALA A 11 -42.58 -38.94 17.74
C ALA A 11 -42.07 -38.09 16.56
N SER A 12 -42.88 -37.96 15.51
CA SER A 12 -42.57 -37.09 14.37
C SER A 12 -43.54 -35.93 14.32
N LEU A 13 -43.03 -34.75 14.01
CA LEU A 13 -43.78 -33.50 13.87
C LEU A 13 -43.76 -33.05 12.42
N LYS A 14 -44.92 -32.63 11.89
CA LYS A 14 -45.04 -32.07 10.54
C LYS A 14 -45.87 -30.78 10.60
N GLY A 15 -45.30 -29.67 10.17
CA GLY A 15 -46.04 -28.43 9.93
C GLY A 15 -46.87 -28.54 8.65
N ASN A 16 -48.12 -28.08 8.69
CA ASN A 16 -49.02 -28.01 7.55
C ASN A 16 -49.04 -26.58 6.98
N ARG A 17 -49.43 -26.43 5.69
CA ARG A 17 -49.45 -25.12 5.01
C ARG A 17 -50.41 -24.11 5.63
N ASN A 18 -51.45 -24.58 6.32
CA ASN A 18 -52.44 -23.74 7.00
C ASN A 18 -52.04 -23.35 8.44
N GLY A 19 -50.76 -23.47 8.81
CA GLY A 19 -50.26 -23.12 10.14
C GLY A 19 -50.50 -24.16 11.24
N THR A 20 -51.34 -25.18 10.98
CA THR A 20 -51.53 -26.30 11.92
C THR A 20 -50.33 -27.24 11.95
N VAL A 21 -50.20 -28.03 13.02
CA VAL A 21 -49.12 -29.00 13.18
C VAL A 21 -49.71 -30.38 13.42
N THR A 22 -49.17 -31.39 12.74
CA THR A 22 -49.55 -32.79 12.92
C THR A 22 -48.46 -33.52 13.70
N ILE A 23 -48.83 -34.14 14.82
CA ILE A 23 -47.95 -34.95 15.66
C ILE A 23 -48.30 -36.42 15.45
N ARG A 24 -47.28 -37.26 15.19
CA ARG A 24 -47.45 -38.71 15.06
C ARG A 24 -46.64 -39.46 16.11
N ILE A 25 -47.30 -40.30 16.91
CA ILE A 25 -46.71 -41.02 18.04
C ILE A 25 -46.97 -42.53 17.89
N PRO A 26 -46.01 -43.42 18.21
CA PRO A 26 -46.25 -44.86 18.20
C PRO A 26 -47.45 -45.27 19.07
N LYS A 27 -48.26 -46.22 18.59
CA LYS A 27 -49.43 -46.77 19.32
C LYS A 27 -49.01 -47.53 20.58
N ALA A 28 -47.78 -48.05 20.62
CA ALA A 28 -47.13 -48.66 21.79
C ALA A 28 -45.61 -48.54 21.64
N VAL A 29 -44.86 -48.74 22.73
CA VAL A 29 -43.38 -48.83 22.69
C VAL A 29 -42.99 -49.96 21.74
N GLY A 30 -42.18 -49.66 20.72
CA GLY A 30 -41.78 -50.61 19.67
C GLY A 30 -42.79 -50.81 18.51
N SER A 31 -43.98 -50.19 18.53
CA SER A 31 -44.98 -50.34 17.47
C SER A 31 -44.64 -49.57 16.19
N THR A 32 -44.94 -50.15 15.03
CA THR A 32 -44.88 -49.48 13.72
C THR A 32 -46.13 -48.64 13.44
N LYS A 33 -47.26 -48.96 14.08
CA LYS A 33 -48.51 -48.21 13.94
C LYS A 33 -48.41 -46.89 14.73
N ARG A 34 -48.82 -45.79 14.11
CA ARG A 34 -48.76 -44.45 14.73
C ARG A 34 -50.16 -43.84 14.83
N VAL A 35 -50.42 -43.18 15.95
CA VAL A 35 -51.58 -42.30 16.16
C VAL A 35 -51.17 -40.91 15.71
N SER A 36 -52.02 -40.25 14.92
CA SER A 36 -51.77 -38.94 14.34
C SER A 36 -52.81 -37.97 14.83
N GLU A 37 -52.37 -36.89 15.47
CA GLU A 37 -53.25 -35.83 15.97
C GLU A 37 -52.82 -34.48 15.41
N GLN A 38 -53.81 -33.63 15.10
CA GLN A 38 -53.59 -32.29 14.56
C GLN A 38 -53.87 -31.22 15.64
N PHE A 39 -53.04 -30.18 15.64
CA PHE A 39 -53.09 -29.07 16.59
C PHE A 39 -53.02 -27.73 15.86
N PRO A 40 -53.64 -26.67 16.43
CA PRO A 40 -53.73 -25.37 15.78
C PRO A 40 -52.37 -24.66 15.60
N ASN A 41 -51.39 -24.93 16.47
CA ASN A 41 -50.05 -24.38 16.36
C ASN A 41 -48.99 -25.32 16.97
N LEU A 42 -47.71 -24.97 16.75
CA LEU A 42 -46.55 -25.76 17.17
C LEU A 42 -46.45 -25.92 18.70
N GLU A 43 -46.68 -24.85 19.46
CA GLU A 43 -46.56 -24.85 20.92
C GLU A 43 -47.53 -25.86 21.54
N VAL A 44 -48.80 -25.81 21.12
CA VAL A 44 -49.85 -26.72 21.59
C VAL A 44 -49.52 -28.16 21.20
N GLY A 45 -49.08 -28.37 19.95
CA GLY A 45 -48.65 -29.68 19.46
C GLY A 45 -47.47 -30.25 20.25
N GLU A 46 -46.48 -29.44 20.62
CA GLU A 46 -45.32 -29.87 21.42
C GLU A 46 -45.70 -30.19 22.87
N ARG A 47 -46.60 -29.42 23.50
CA ARG A 47 -47.11 -29.73 24.85
C ARG A 47 -47.83 -31.08 24.88
N TRP A 48 -48.70 -31.33 23.91
CA TRP A 48 -49.34 -32.65 23.78
C TRP A 48 -48.33 -33.75 23.46
N ARG A 49 -47.37 -33.49 22.55
CA ARG A 49 -46.31 -34.45 22.19
C ARG A 49 -45.49 -34.86 23.41
N ALA A 50 -45.08 -33.92 24.25
CA ALA A 50 -44.34 -34.19 25.48
C ALA A 50 -45.15 -35.06 26.45
N ALA A 51 -46.41 -34.68 26.70
CA ALA A 51 -47.32 -35.44 27.56
C ALA A 51 -47.59 -36.85 27.03
N ALA A 52 -47.77 -36.99 25.72
CA ALA A 52 -48.01 -38.26 25.06
C ALA A 52 -46.77 -39.18 25.04
N LEU A 53 -45.57 -38.63 24.88
CA LEU A 53 -44.32 -39.40 25.01
C LEU A 53 -44.10 -39.84 26.46
N ALA A 54 -44.38 -38.97 27.44
CA ALA A 54 -44.30 -39.32 28.86
C ALA A 54 -45.29 -40.44 29.21
N ALA A 55 -46.55 -40.33 28.77
CA ALA A 55 -47.56 -41.36 28.95
C ALA A 55 -47.13 -42.70 28.33
N ARG A 56 -46.56 -42.69 27.12
CA ARG A 56 -46.04 -43.90 26.48
C ARG A 56 -44.84 -44.51 27.19
N LYS A 57 -43.94 -43.69 27.74
CA LYS A 57 -42.83 -44.16 28.56
C LYS A 57 -43.32 -44.80 29.87
N ALA A 58 -44.42 -44.30 30.42
CA ALA A 58 -45.07 -44.81 31.63
C ALA A 58 -46.06 -45.97 31.37
N GLY A 59 -46.24 -46.44 30.13
CA GLY A 59 -47.19 -47.51 29.80
C GLY A 59 -48.67 -47.09 29.84
N LEU A 60 -48.96 -45.79 29.89
CA LEU A 60 -50.31 -45.23 29.97
C LEU A 60 -50.95 -45.00 28.58
N ALA A 61 -52.27 -44.80 28.60
CA ALA A 61 -53.02 -44.34 27.43
C ALA A 61 -52.57 -42.92 26.99
N LEU A 62 -52.78 -42.58 25.72
CA LEU A 62 -52.44 -41.25 25.24
C LEU A 62 -53.36 -40.21 25.92
N PRO A 63 -52.83 -39.04 26.29
CA PRO A 63 -53.65 -37.95 26.78
C PRO A 63 -54.63 -37.51 25.70
N ASP A 64 -55.87 -37.24 26.10
CA ASP A 64 -56.90 -36.67 25.21
C ASP A 64 -56.36 -35.38 24.55
N PRO A 65 -56.37 -35.27 23.22
CA PRO A 65 -55.93 -34.06 22.52
C PRO A 65 -56.88 -32.86 22.70
N GLU A 66 -58.16 -33.06 23.01
CA GLU A 66 -59.15 -31.97 23.05
C GLU A 66 -58.87 -30.90 24.12
N PRO A 67 -58.49 -31.22 25.37
CA PRO A 67 -58.10 -30.20 26.34
C PRO A 67 -56.95 -29.30 25.88
N TYR A 68 -56.01 -29.85 25.09
CA TYR A 68 -54.89 -29.10 24.52
C TYR A 68 -55.36 -28.19 23.37
N ARG A 69 -56.30 -28.66 22.55
CA ARG A 69 -56.96 -27.86 21.49
C ARG A 69 -57.79 -26.72 22.10
N ALA A 70 -58.60 -27.02 23.12
CA ALA A 70 -59.45 -26.05 23.80
C ALA A 70 -58.65 -25.01 24.60
N ALA A 71 -57.52 -25.39 25.22
CA ALA A 71 -56.62 -24.47 25.90
C ALA A 71 -55.96 -23.47 24.93
N ALA A 72 -55.75 -23.86 23.68
CA ALA A 72 -55.27 -22.95 22.63
C ALA A 72 -56.27 -21.83 22.34
N ASN A 73 -57.57 -22.17 22.32
CA ASN A 73 -58.66 -21.22 22.08
C ASN A 73 -58.89 -20.27 23.28
N ARG A 74 -58.50 -20.65 24.50
CA ARG A 74 -58.61 -19.81 25.71
C ARG A 74 -57.45 -18.82 25.91
N ARG A 75 -56.33 -18.96 25.18
CA ARG A 75 -55.17 -18.05 25.29
C ARG A 75 -55.14 -16.93 24.24
N THR A 76 -56.13 -16.83 23.37
CA THR A 76 -56.24 -15.79 22.32
C THR A 76 -57.06 -14.57 22.73
N SER A 77 -56.98 -14.15 23.99
CA SER A 77 -57.60 -12.89 24.44
C SER A 77 -56.67 -12.03 25.30
N GLU A 78 -55.37 -12.05 25.04
CA GLU A 78 -54.68 -10.76 25.04
C GLU A 78 -55.09 -10.11 23.72
N VAL A 79 -55.98 -9.13 23.81
CA VAL A 79 -56.36 -8.30 22.67
C VAL A 79 -55.10 -7.57 22.25
N LEU A 80 -54.43 -8.09 21.22
CA LEU A 80 -53.34 -7.38 20.58
C LEU A 80 -53.95 -6.10 20.00
N LEU A 81 -53.55 -4.95 20.52
CA LEU A 81 -53.89 -3.67 19.93
C LEU A 81 -53.42 -3.67 18.49
N ASP A 82 -54.26 -3.17 17.59
CA ASP A 82 -54.02 -3.20 16.15
C ASP A 82 -53.28 -1.96 15.65
N GLY A 83 -52.83 -1.10 16.57
CA GLY A 83 -51.92 0.00 16.27
C GLY A 83 -50.58 -0.50 15.70
N PHE A 84 -49.99 0.26 14.78
CA PHE A 84 -48.77 -0.16 14.09
C PHE A 84 -47.62 -0.49 15.06
N ALA A 85 -47.41 0.36 16.07
CA ALA A 85 -46.34 0.18 17.05
C ALA A 85 -46.55 -1.08 17.90
N ASP A 86 -47.79 -1.34 18.33
CA ASP A 86 -48.14 -2.53 19.12
C ASP A 86 -47.88 -3.81 18.33
N VAL A 87 -48.31 -3.84 17.06
CA VAL A 87 -48.07 -4.99 16.18
C VAL A 87 -46.58 -5.17 15.88
N ALA A 88 -45.84 -4.09 15.67
CA ALA A 88 -44.39 -4.13 15.45
C ALA A 88 -43.64 -4.74 16.64
N TRP A 89 -43.95 -4.29 17.86
CA TRP A 89 -43.33 -4.82 19.07
C TRP A 89 -43.78 -6.23 19.41
N ALA A 90 -45.06 -6.56 19.21
CA ALA A 90 -45.57 -7.92 19.40
C ALA A 90 -44.94 -8.91 18.42
N TRP A 91 -44.75 -8.49 17.16
CA TRP A 91 -43.99 -9.25 16.17
C TRP A 91 -42.55 -9.46 16.63
N TRP A 92 -41.86 -8.38 16.99
CA TRP A 92 -40.46 -8.45 17.41
C TRP A 92 -40.29 -9.37 18.63
N GLN A 93 -41.09 -9.19 19.68
CA GLN A 93 -41.06 -10.04 20.88
C GLN A 93 -41.28 -11.52 20.57
N LYS A 94 -42.22 -11.83 19.65
CA LYS A 94 -42.52 -13.21 19.27
C LYS A 94 -41.38 -13.90 18.51
N PHE A 95 -40.75 -13.20 17.57
CA PHE A 95 -39.76 -13.79 16.66
C PHE A 95 -38.31 -13.58 17.11
N TYR A 96 -38.07 -12.66 18.04
CA TYR A 96 -36.77 -12.32 18.59
C TYR A 96 -36.81 -12.37 20.13
N PRO A 97 -37.09 -13.53 20.75
CA PRO A 97 -37.07 -13.67 22.20
C PRO A 97 -35.66 -13.42 22.76
N VAL A 98 -35.58 -13.17 24.08
CA VAL A 98 -34.33 -12.86 24.80
C VAL A 98 -33.24 -13.91 24.54
N ASP A 99 -33.62 -15.18 24.35
CA ASP A 99 -32.72 -16.30 24.09
C ASP A 99 -32.43 -16.53 22.59
N SER A 100 -32.67 -15.54 21.73
CA SER A 100 -32.46 -15.66 20.29
C SER A 100 -30.99 -15.94 19.94
N THR A 101 -30.78 -16.88 19.02
CA THR A 101 -29.44 -17.30 18.56
C THR A 101 -28.69 -16.22 17.77
N SER A 102 -29.30 -15.04 17.51
CA SER A 102 -28.68 -13.94 16.74
C SER A 102 -28.87 -12.57 17.41
N PRO A 103 -28.17 -12.24 18.52
CA PRO A 103 -28.38 -11.01 19.26
C PRO A 103 -28.13 -9.73 18.45
N GLU A 104 -27.16 -9.74 17.52
CA GLU A 104 -26.94 -8.61 16.60
C GLU A 104 -28.19 -8.33 15.74
N ARG A 105 -28.86 -9.39 15.25
CA ARG A 105 -30.08 -9.23 14.45
C ARG A 105 -31.25 -8.73 15.29
N VAL A 106 -31.33 -9.16 16.56
CA VAL A 106 -32.35 -8.65 17.51
C VAL A 106 -32.21 -7.13 17.64
N ASP A 107 -30.99 -6.65 17.90
CA ASP A 107 -30.68 -5.23 18.04
C ASP A 107 -30.91 -4.46 16.72
N ASP A 108 -30.53 -5.03 15.56
CA ASP A 108 -30.72 -4.42 14.24
C ASP A 108 -32.21 -4.24 13.92
N VAL A 109 -33.04 -5.26 14.15
CA VAL A 109 -34.49 -5.19 13.88
C VAL A 109 -35.17 -4.26 14.87
N GLU A 110 -34.77 -4.29 16.14
CA GLU A 110 -35.23 -3.31 17.15
C GLU A 110 -34.93 -1.88 16.68
N ALA A 111 -33.70 -1.63 16.18
CA ALA A 111 -33.31 -0.34 15.64
C ALA A 111 -34.11 0.03 14.38
N HIS A 112 -34.37 -0.91 13.48
CA HIS A 112 -35.24 -0.70 12.31
C HIS A 112 -36.64 -0.24 12.73
N ILE A 113 -37.25 -0.94 13.69
CA ILE A 113 -38.57 -0.61 14.23
C ILE A 113 -38.56 0.78 14.86
N ARG A 114 -37.63 1.01 15.80
CA ARG A 114 -37.59 2.22 16.63
C ARG A 114 -37.20 3.47 15.85
N LEU A 115 -36.24 3.37 14.93
CA LEU A 115 -35.66 4.53 14.25
C LEU A 115 -36.32 4.84 12.91
N HIS A 116 -36.97 3.85 12.27
CA HIS A 116 -37.46 4.00 10.91
C HIS A 116 -38.95 3.67 10.76
N LEU A 117 -39.37 2.47 11.18
CA LEU A 117 -40.73 2.01 10.89
C LEU A 117 -41.78 2.73 11.74
N ILE A 118 -41.63 2.77 13.06
CA ILE A 118 -42.60 3.45 13.95
C ILE A 118 -42.64 4.96 13.68
N PRO A 119 -41.50 5.68 13.60
CA PRO A 119 -41.54 7.12 13.31
C PRO A 119 -42.17 7.46 11.97
N PHE A 120 -42.13 6.53 11.00
CA PHE A 120 -42.76 6.75 9.70
C PHE A 120 -44.26 6.39 9.71
N PHE A 121 -44.64 5.17 10.09
CA PHE A 121 -46.02 4.71 9.97
C PHE A 121 -46.90 5.12 11.15
N GLY A 122 -46.36 5.18 12.37
CA GLY A 122 -47.14 5.47 13.58
C GLY A 122 -47.92 6.80 13.55
N PRO A 123 -47.37 7.91 13.02
CA PRO A 123 -48.12 9.16 12.88
C PRO A 123 -49.08 9.22 11.69
N ARG A 124 -49.04 8.24 10.78
CA ARG A 124 -49.79 8.24 9.51
C ARG A 124 -51.04 7.37 9.54
N VAL A 125 -51.04 6.35 10.38
CA VAL A 125 -52.14 5.38 10.49
C VAL A 125 -52.45 5.11 11.95
N ASP A 126 -53.75 5.00 12.25
CA ASP A 126 -54.22 4.61 13.59
C ASP A 126 -54.13 3.10 13.77
N HIS A 127 -54.44 2.32 12.72
CA HIS A 127 -54.37 0.86 12.73
C HIS A 127 -53.46 0.34 11.63
N ILE A 128 -52.82 -0.81 11.86
CA ILE A 128 -51.93 -1.44 10.87
C ILE A 128 -52.67 -1.72 9.56
N ARG A 129 -53.96 -2.07 9.63
CA ARG A 129 -54.84 -2.38 8.49
C ARG A 129 -55.03 -1.21 7.53
N ASP A 130 -54.82 0.02 8.02
CA ASP A 130 -55.02 1.24 7.25
C ASP A 130 -53.80 1.56 6.36
N ILE A 131 -52.70 0.81 6.51
CA ILE A 131 -51.52 0.99 5.67
C ILE A 131 -51.83 0.56 4.25
N THR A 132 -51.68 1.50 3.33
CA THR A 132 -51.90 1.30 1.90
C THR A 132 -50.63 0.93 1.15
N TYR A 133 -50.79 0.54 -0.11
CA TYR A 133 -49.66 0.35 -1.03
C TYR A 133 -48.88 1.67 -1.22
N GLU A 134 -49.60 2.78 -1.33
CA GLU A 134 -49.06 4.13 -1.48
C GLU A 134 -48.21 4.54 -0.27
N ASP A 135 -48.62 4.22 0.95
CA ASP A 135 -47.82 4.48 2.15
C ASP A 135 -46.48 3.75 2.14
N CYS A 136 -46.47 2.50 1.63
CA CYS A 136 -45.25 1.71 1.50
C CYS A 136 -44.34 2.24 0.38
N GLU A 137 -44.90 2.70 -0.74
CA GLU A 137 -44.15 3.39 -1.80
C GLU A 137 -43.56 4.71 -1.31
N ASP A 138 -44.32 5.45 -0.51
CA ASP A 138 -43.90 6.69 0.13
C ASP A 138 -42.78 6.43 1.14
N PHE A 139 -42.85 5.35 1.92
CA PHE A 139 -41.78 4.93 2.82
C PHE A 139 -40.49 4.69 2.04
N VAL A 140 -40.52 3.88 0.98
CA VAL A 140 -39.33 3.62 0.16
C VAL A 140 -38.75 4.90 -0.43
N SER A 141 -39.62 5.79 -0.92
CA SER A 141 -39.22 7.08 -1.50
C SER A 141 -38.60 8.00 -0.44
N HIS A 142 -39.14 8.00 0.79
CA HIS A 142 -38.61 8.72 1.94
C HIS A 142 -37.23 8.18 2.36
N MET A 143 -37.09 6.87 2.51
CA MET A 143 -35.81 6.24 2.91
C MET A 143 -34.70 6.42 1.85
N SER A 144 -35.07 6.48 0.57
CA SER A 144 -34.15 6.73 -0.56
C SER A 144 -33.86 8.22 -0.75
N GLY A 145 -34.57 9.07 -0.02
CA GLY A 145 -34.42 10.53 -0.06
C GLY A 145 -34.95 11.21 -1.32
N LYS A 146 -35.80 10.53 -2.09
CA LYS A 146 -36.41 11.03 -3.34
C LYS A 146 -37.59 11.97 -3.13
N ARG A 147 -38.05 12.13 -1.89
CA ARG A 147 -39.14 13.04 -1.55
C ARG A 147 -38.58 14.37 -1.05
N GLU A 148 -38.79 15.43 -1.81
CA GLU A 148 -38.60 16.80 -1.32
C GLU A 148 -39.70 17.13 -0.28
N LYS A 149 -39.25 17.63 0.88
CA LYS A 149 -40.02 18.33 1.92
C LYS A 149 -41.54 18.11 1.90
N SER A 150 -42.05 17.17 2.68
CA SER A 150 -43.44 17.23 3.18
C SER A 150 -43.74 16.16 4.25
N THR A 151 -43.27 16.37 5.49
CA THR A 151 -44.07 16.00 6.68
C THR A 151 -43.51 16.69 7.93
N PRO A 152 -44.35 17.28 8.81
CA PRO A 152 -43.92 17.86 10.09
C PRO A 152 -43.37 16.85 11.12
N ALA A 153 -43.26 15.56 10.77
CA ALA A 153 -42.76 14.48 11.63
C ALA A 153 -41.27 14.63 12.02
N GLN A 154 -40.48 15.42 11.28
CA GLN A 154 -39.06 15.65 11.61
C GLN A 154 -38.85 16.40 12.94
N THR A 155 -39.88 17.09 13.45
CA THR A 155 -39.80 17.74 14.77
C THR A 155 -39.79 16.71 15.91
N ILE A 156 -40.30 15.48 15.70
CA ILE A 156 -40.43 14.46 16.76
C ILE A 156 -39.15 13.63 16.92
N VAL A 157 -38.40 13.34 15.85
CA VAL A 157 -37.20 12.46 15.94
C VAL A 157 -36.05 13.11 16.73
N ALA A 158 -35.94 14.45 16.70
CA ALA A 158 -35.00 15.18 17.56
C ALA A 158 -35.34 15.06 19.07
N HIS A 159 -36.58 14.72 19.42
CA HIS A 159 -37.00 14.57 20.82
C HIS A 159 -36.70 13.18 21.43
N VAL A 160 -36.41 12.15 20.63
CA VAL A 160 -36.32 10.76 21.15
C VAL A 160 -34.91 10.35 21.55
N ARG A 161 -33.86 10.99 21.01
CA ARG A 161 -32.47 10.66 21.39
C ARG A 161 -32.05 11.50 22.58
N GLU A 162 -31.71 10.82 23.68
CA GLU A 162 -31.24 11.42 24.92
C GLU A 162 -29.73 11.24 25.07
N LEU A 163 -29.03 12.30 25.43
CA LEU A 163 -27.59 12.30 25.64
C LEU A 163 -27.29 12.47 27.13
N THR A 164 -26.25 11.80 27.62
CA THR A 164 -25.66 12.18 28.91
C THR A 164 -25.04 13.57 28.82
N LEU A 165 -24.80 14.24 29.96
CA LEU A 165 -24.13 15.55 29.96
C LEU A 165 -22.76 15.55 29.26
N ALA A 166 -22.03 14.43 29.28
CA ALA A 166 -20.73 14.31 28.62
C ALA A 166 -20.87 14.18 27.08
N GLU A 167 -21.83 13.38 26.63
CA GLU A 167 -22.14 13.23 25.21
C GLU A 167 -22.72 14.53 24.65
N ALA A 168 -23.64 15.18 25.39
CA ALA A 168 -24.20 16.48 25.03
C ALA A 168 -23.12 17.54 24.89
N ALA A 169 -22.15 17.60 25.82
CA ALA A 169 -21.02 18.52 25.77
C ALA A 169 -20.13 18.32 24.54
N THR A 170 -19.79 17.05 24.25
CA THR A 170 -19.04 16.68 23.05
C THR A 170 -19.80 17.08 21.80
N TRP A 171 -21.11 16.83 21.78
CA TRP A 171 -21.99 17.11 20.65
C TRP A 171 -22.14 18.61 20.36
N CYS A 172 -22.27 19.45 21.39
CA CYS A 172 -22.41 20.91 21.21
C CYS A 172 -21.08 21.67 21.21
N GLY A 173 -19.93 20.98 21.29
CA GLY A 173 -18.62 21.63 21.37
C GLY A 173 -18.46 22.51 22.62
N LYS A 174 -19.12 22.16 23.73
CA LYS A 174 -19.05 22.89 25.02
C LYS A 174 -18.41 22.01 26.08
N SER A 175 -18.03 22.61 27.21
CA SER A 175 -17.58 21.84 28.37
C SER A 175 -18.77 21.17 29.07
N LYS A 176 -18.54 19.99 29.66
CA LYS A 176 -19.52 19.26 30.49
C LYS A 176 -20.09 20.14 31.61
N SER A 177 -19.25 20.96 32.23
CA SER A 177 -19.62 21.93 33.26
C SER A 177 -20.60 22.99 32.75
N GLY A 178 -20.39 23.46 31.51
CA GLY A 178 -21.25 24.45 30.85
C GLY A 178 -22.65 23.89 30.56
N VAL A 179 -22.72 22.67 30.00
CA VAL A 179 -24.00 21.99 29.75
C VAL A 179 -24.72 21.69 31.07
N ARG A 180 -24.00 21.24 32.10
CA ARG A 180 -24.58 21.01 33.44
C ARG A 180 -25.14 22.29 34.07
N LYS A 181 -24.43 23.42 33.95
CA LYS A 181 -24.92 24.73 34.43
C LYS A 181 -26.18 25.15 33.69
N ALA A 182 -26.25 24.93 32.38
CA ALA A 182 -27.43 25.23 31.57
C ALA A 182 -28.66 24.41 31.99
N TRP A 183 -28.46 23.12 32.28
CA TRP A 183 -29.50 22.25 32.83
C TRP A 183 -29.99 22.73 34.21
N MET A 184 -29.07 23.03 35.14
CA MET A 184 -29.42 23.54 36.48
C MET A 184 -30.17 24.89 36.42
N LEU A 185 -29.96 25.67 35.35
CA LEU A 185 -30.69 26.91 35.08
C LEU A 185 -32.02 26.68 34.32
N GLY A 186 -32.47 25.44 34.18
CA GLY A 186 -33.74 25.08 33.56
C GLY A 186 -33.78 25.24 32.05
N LYS A 187 -32.64 25.41 31.37
CA LYS A 187 -32.60 25.61 29.91
C LYS A 187 -32.97 24.36 29.11
N PHE A 188 -32.98 23.18 29.75
CA PHE A 188 -33.40 21.91 29.16
C PHE A 188 -34.61 21.39 29.95
N PRO A 189 -35.82 21.89 29.66
CA PRO A 189 -37.01 21.67 30.48
C PRO A 189 -37.46 20.20 30.57
N THR A 190 -37.02 19.36 29.64
CA THR A 190 -37.34 17.92 29.59
C THR A 190 -36.17 17.02 29.99
N ALA A 191 -35.03 17.60 30.39
CA ALA A 191 -33.90 16.84 30.91
C ALA A 191 -34.18 16.32 32.33
N TYR A 192 -33.88 15.04 32.58
CA TYR A 192 -34.19 14.36 33.83
C TYR A 192 -33.00 13.55 34.36
N LEU A 193 -33.05 13.20 35.65
CA LEU A 193 -32.06 12.34 36.30
C LEU A 193 -32.51 10.87 36.16
N ASP A 194 -31.81 10.10 35.33
CA ASP A 194 -32.05 8.66 35.15
C ASP A 194 -31.31 7.87 36.22
N THR A 195 -32.05 7.35 37.19
CA THR A 195 -31.55 6.52 38.30
C THR A 195 -31.72 5.02 38.04
N THR A 196 -32.20 4.61 36.86
CA THR A 196 -32.56 3.21 36.59
C THR A 196 -31.36 2.28 36.39
N ARG A 197 -30.17 2.83 36.12
CA ARG A 197 -28.95 2.07 35.81
C ARG A 197 -27.81 2.28 36.81
N ASP A 198 -27.85 3.32 37.63
CA ASP A 198 -26.81 3.67 38.60
C ASP A 198 -27.44 4.45 39.76
N VAL A 199 -27.10 4.09 41.00
CA VAL A 199 -27.62 4.69 42.25
C VAL A 199 -27.27 6.18 42.33
N THR A 200 -26.22 6.61 41.63
CA THR A 200 -25.77 8.00 41.59
C THR A 200 -26.56 8.89 40.61
N GLY A 201 -27.35 8.29 39.71
CA GLY A 201 -28.19 8.98 38.72
C GLY A 201 -27.40 9.64 37.59
N VAL A 202 -27.75 9.36 36.34
CA VAL A 202 -27.16 10.01 35.16
C VAL A 202 -28.16 10.99 34.56
N VAL A 203 -27.77 12.25 34.41
CA VAL A 203 -28.62 13.26 33.78
C VAL A 203 -28.72 13.00 32.28
N ARG A 204 -29.94 12.80 31.80
CA ARG A 204 -30.31 12.61 30.39
C ARG A 204 -30.89 13.92 29.85
N VAL A 205 -30.33 14.39 28.74
CA VAL A 205 -30.76 15.61 28.06
C VAL A 205 -31.27 15.24 26.68
N PRO A 206 -32.57 15.43 26.38
CA PRO A 206 -33.11 15.25 25.04
C PRO A 206 -32.46 16.20 24.04
N ILE A 207 -32.12 15.71 22.84
CA ILE A 207 -31.48 16.53 21.80
C ILE A 207 -32.36 17.74 21.42
N GLY A 208 -33.69 17.57 21.39
CA GLY A 208 -34.62 18.66 21.11
C GLY A 208 -34.50 19.85 22.08
N ASP A 209 -34.10 19.61 23.33
CA ASP A 209 -33.85 20.69 24.29
C ASP A 209 -32.52 21.40 24.03
N LEU A 210 -31.49 20.68 23.59
CA LEU A 210 -30.21 21.29 23.18
C LEU A 210 -30.40 22.21 21.95
N ILE A 211 -31.24 21.79 21.01
CA ILE A 211 -31.60 22.57 19.82
C ILE A 211 -32.42 23.80 20.21
N LYS A 212 -33.51 23.63 20.98
CA LYS A 212 -34.35 24.75 21.46
C LYS A 212 -33.56 25.78 22.26
N ALA A 213 -32.58 25.33 23.05
CA ALA A 213 -31.73 26.20 23.85
C ALA A 213 -30.60 26.87 23.03
N GLY A 214 -30.49 26.61 21.73
CA GLY A 214 -29.47 27.19 20.84
C GLY A 214 -28.05 26.66 21.09
N TYR A 215 -27.91 25.50 21.72
CA TYR A 215 -26.60 24.88 21.97
C TYR A 215 -26.05 24.17 20.73
N VAL A 216 -26.90 23.92 19.74
CA VAL A 216 -26.52 23.36 18.44
C VAL A 216 -27.09 24.29 17.35
N PRO A 217 -26.33 24.64 16.29
CA PRO A 217 -26.83 25.47 15.19
C PRO A 217 -28.07 24.83 14.55
N ASN A 218 -29.10 25.65 14.33
CA ASN A 218 -30.37 25.25 13.69
C ASN A 218 -30.19 24.77 12.23
N GLU A 219 -29.00 24.99 11.65
CA GLU A 219 -28.62 24.50 10.32
C GLU A 219 -28.32 22.99 10.29
N SER A 220 -28.04 22.37 11.45
CA SER A 220 -27.79 20.92 11.54
C SER A 220 -29.06 20.05 11.46
N THR A 221 -30.25 20.66 11.47
CA THR A 221 -31.54 19.97 11.29
C THR A 221 -32.05 19.91 9.87
N VAL A 222 -31.29 20.39 8.87
CA VAL A 222 -31.44 19.83 7.53
C VAL A 222 -30.67 18.51 7.52
N GLU A 223 -31.19 17.51 8.23
CA GLU A 223 -30.78 16.13 7.98
C GLU A 223 -31.05 15.89 6.49
N ALA A 224 -29.96 15.76 5.73
CA ALA A 224 -30.02 15.33 4.35
C ALA A 224 -30.96 14.12 4.27
N PRO A 225 -31.87 14.09 3.28
CA PRO A 225 -32.87 13.05 3.19
C PRO A 225 -32.21 11.66 3.28
N TYR A 226 -32.86 10.71 3.97
CA TYR A 226 -32.27 9.46 4.48
C TYR A 226 -31.32 8.72 3.52
N GLY A 227 -31.51 8.84 2.20
CA GLY A 227 -30.45 8.60 1.21
C GLY A 227 -29.82 7.21 1.30
N TYR A 228 -30.56 6.24 1.85
CA TYR A 228 -30.06 4.90 2.11
C TYR A 228 -29.83 4.14 0.81
N SER A 229 -28.86 3.22 0.84
CA SER A 229 -28.64 2.33 -0.30
C SER A 229 -29.86 1.42 -0.52
N PRO A 230 -30.14 0.98 -1.76
CA PRO A 230 -31.25 0.06 -2.02
C PRO A 230 -31.20 -1.21 -1.17
N LYS A 231 -29.99 -1.67 -0.82
CA LYS A 231 -29.78 -2.82 0.08
C LYS A 231 -30.32 -2.57 1.50
N GLN A 232 -30.08 -1.39 2.06
CA GLN A 232 -30.57 -1.02 3.39
C GLN A 232 -32.08 -0.83 3.37
N VAL A 233 -32.62 -0.16 2.34
CA VAL A 233 -34.08 -0.01 2.17
C VAL A 233 -34.76 -1.37 2.00
N ASN A 234 -34.17 -2.28 1.23
CA ASN A 234 -34.67 -3.65 1.10
C ASN A 234 -34.61 -4.45 2.42
N ALA A 235 -33.64 -4.18 3.30
CA ALA A 235 -33.61 -4.79 4.63
C ALA A 235 -34.77 -4.30 5.50
N LEU A 236 -35.06 -2.99 5.48
CA LEU A 236 -36.22 -2.39 6.16
C LEU A 236 -37.54 -2.94 5.60
N LEU A 237 -37.69 -2.99 4.27
CA LEU A 237 -38.85 -3.59 3.60
C LEU A 237 -39.00 -5.08 3.96
N SER A 238 -37.90 -5.82 4.07
CA SER A 238 -37.95 -7.22 4.46
C SER A 238 -38.49 -7.38 5.88
N ASP A 239 -38.14 -6.50 6.82
CA ASP A 239 -38.67 -6.53 8.17
C ASP A 239 -40.15 -6.12 8.21
N LEU A 240 -40.52 -5.07 7.46
CA LEU A 240 -41.90 -4.62 7.30
C LEU A 240 -42.81 -5.73 6.72
N ARG A 241 -42.34 -6.46 5.70
CA ARG A 241 -43.05 -7.62 5.12
C ARG A 241 -43.30 -8.72 6.14
N GLN A 242 -42.34 -8.98 7.01
CA GLN A 242 -42.50 -10.01 8.04
C GLN A 242 -43.49 -9.56 9.12
N MET A 243 -43.56 -8.25 9.41
CA MET A 243 -44.59 -7.67 10.26
C MET A 243 -45.99 -7.81 9.64
N PHE A 244 -46.16 -7.50 8.35
CA PHE A 244 -47.47 -7.70 7.68
C PHE A 244 -47.89 -9.16 7.64
N LYS A 245 -46.97 -10.10 7.37
CA LYS A 245 -47.26 -11.53 7.48
C LYS A 245 -47.72 -11.94 8.87
N PHE A 246 -47.14 -11.35 9.91
CA PHE A 246 -47.57 -11.58 11.27
C PHE A 246 -48.96 -10.97 11.56
N ALA A 247 -49.23 -9.76 11.09
CA ALA A 247 -50.53 -9.10 11.21
C ALA A 247 -51.65 -9.89 10.52
N MET A 248 -51.41 -10.36 9.29
CA MET A 248 -52.32 -11.25 8.56
C MET A 248 -52.57 -12.56 9.32
N ALA A 249 -51.51 -13.19 9.87
CA ALA A 249 -51.65 -14.39 10.69
C ALA A 249 -52.42 -14.15 12.01
N LYS A 250 -52.61 -12.90 12.40
CA LYS A 250 -53.40 -12.47 13.55
C LYS A 250 -54.79 -11.92 13.16
N ASN A 251 -55.16 -11.99 11.88
CA ASN A 251 -56.39 -11.43 11.32
C ASN A 251 -56.55 -9.92 11.60
N LEU A 252 -55.44 -9.20 11.68
CA LEU A 252 -55.43 -7.73 11.86
C LEU A 252 -55.42 -7.00 10.50
N MET A 253 -55.22 -7.73 9.40
CA MET A 253 -55.11 -7.20 8.04
C MET A 253 -55.36 -8.35 7.06
N ASP A 254 -55.97 -8.05 5.91
CA ASP A 254 -56.37 -9.06 4.92
C ASP A 254 -55.34 -9.27 3.79
N THR A 255 -54.52 -8.25 3.48
CA THR A 255 -53.59 -8.25 2.35
C THR A 255 -52.25 -7.60 2.70
N ASP A 256 -51.14 -8.01 2.05
CA ASP A 256 -49.83 -7.37 2.23
C ASP A 256 -49.68 -6.15 1.31
N PRO A 257 -49.68 -4.90 1.82
CA PRO A 257 -49.59 -3.69 1.00
C PRO A 257 -48.20 -3.48 0.39
N SER A 258 -47.17 -4.22 0.82
CA SER A 258 -45.80 -4.09 0.30
C SER A 258 -45.47 -5.03 -0.87
N LEU A 259 -46.46 -5.81 -1.32
CA LEU A 259 -46.29 -6.77 -2.40
C LEU A 259 -45.93 -6.04 -3.70
N GLY A 260 -44.85 -6.44 -4.36
CA GLY A 260 -44.37 -5.82 -5.60
C GLY A 260 -43.52 -4.57 -5.42
N ILE A 261 -43.40 -4.02 -4.21
CA ILE A 261 -42.59 -2.81 -3.95
C ILE A 261 -41.10 -3.15 -3.87
N GLU A 262 -40.26 -2.45 -4.61
CA GLU A 262 -38.81 -2.58 -4.56
C GLU A 262 -38.14 -1.30 -4.07
N ALA A 263 -36.96 -1.43 -3.45
CA ALA A 263 -36.19 -0.28 -3.04
C ALA A 263 -35.82 0.63 -4.23
N LYS A 264 -36.07 1.93 -4.10
CA LYS A 264 -35.72 2.93 -5.10
C LYS A 264 -34.25 3.33 -4.98
N GLU A 265 -33.65 3.75 -6.09
CA GLU A 265 -32.30 4.35 -6.05
C GLU A 265 -32.28 5.62 -5.20
N PRO A 266 -31.20 5.89 -4.46
CA PRO A 266 -31.06 7.10 -3.69
C PRO A 266 -30.87 8.33 -4.61
N VAL A 267 -31.19 9.53 -4.12
CA VAL A 267 -30.98 10.78 -4.88
C VAL A 267 -29.48 11.03 -5.10
N ARG A 268 -29.12 11.56 -6.28
CA ARG A 268 -27.73 11.92 -6.61
C ARG A 268 -27.18 12.91 -5.58
N GLY A 269 -26.00 12.62 -5.04
CA GLY A 269 -25.34 13.44 -4.00
C GLY A 269 -25.67 13.03 -2.56
N SER A 270 -26.54 12.03 -2.36
CA SER A 270 -26.75 11.43 -1.04
C SER A 270 -25.53 10.62 -0.57
N ARG A 271 -25.42 10.40 0.76
CA ARG A 271 -24.30 9.68 1.40
C ARG A 271 -24.03 8.28 0.83
N SER A 272 -25.01 7.65 0.16
CA SER A 272 -24.86 6.29 -0.38
C SER A 272 -24.49 6.20 -1.87
N ASN A 273 -24.23 7.34 -2.53
CA ASN A 273 -23.70 7.40 -3.89
C ASN A 273 -22.26 6.87 -3.96
N ARG A 274 -22.10 5.54 -3.82
CA ARG A 274 -20.92 4.87 -4.39
C ARG A 274 -21.13 4.80 -5.90
N PRO A 275 -20.11 5.13 -6.71
CA PRO A 275 -20.18 4.90 -8.15
C PRO A 275 -20.62 3.46 -8.40
N ARG A 276 -21.72 3.28 -9.14
CA ARG A 276 -22.08 1.94 -9.59
C ARG A 276 -20.98 1.49 -10.53
N VAL A 277 -20.34 0.37 -10.19
CA VAL A 277 -19.61 -0.43 -11.16
C VAL A 277 -20.63 -0.78 -12.23
N ASN A 278 -20.43 -0.30 -13.46
CA ASN A 278 -21.31 -0.64 -14.57
C ASN A 278 -21.31 -2.18 -14.69
N PRO A 279 -22.48 -2.85 -14.69
CA PRO A 279 -22.56 -4.31 -14.78
C PRO A 279 -21.89 -4.88 -16.04
N ASP A 280 -21.74 -4.08 -17.09
CA ASP A 280 -21.03 -4.44 -18.32
C ASP A 280 -19.52 -4.15 -18.24
N THR A 281 -19.04 -3.54 -17.15
CA THR A 281 -17.60 -3.44 -16.90
C THR A 281 -17.13 -4.82 -16.48
N PRO A 282 -16.25 -5.49 -17.26
CA PRO A 282 -15.70 -6.76 -16.84
C PRO A 282 -15.05 -6.55 -15.48
N VAL A 283 -15.56 -7.26 -14.47
CA VAL A 283 -14.97 -7.21 -13.12
C VAL A 283 -13.57 -7.75 -13.28
N TYR A 284 -12.58 -6.85 -13.22
CA TYR A 284 -11.19 -7.22 -13.40
C TYR A 284 -10.84 -8.23 -12.30
N LEU A 285 -10.62 -9.48 -12.72
CA LEU A 285 -10.25 -10.56 -11.83
C LEU A 285 -8.80 -10.35 -11.41
N PHE A 286 -8.54 -10.25 -10.10
CA PHE A 286 -7.16 -10.32 -9.63
C PHE A 286 -6.71 -11.77 -9.70
N ASP A 287 -5.92 -12.07 -10.73
CA ASP A 287 -5.19 -13.32 -10.83
C ASP A 287 -4.23 -13.52 -9.64
N LEU A 288 -3.60 -14.69 -9.57
CA LEU A 288 -2.70 -15.03 -8.47
C LEU A 288 -1.45 -14.13 -8.44
N VAL A 289 -0.96 -13.67 -9.61
CA VAL A 289 0.19 -12.75 -9.72
C VAL A 289 -0.14 -11.38 -9.11
N THR A 290 -1.29 -10.83 -9.45
CA THR A 290 -1.79 -9.57 -8.87
C THR A 290 -2.07 -9.73 -7.38
N SER A 291 -2.67 -10.86 -6.99
CA SER A 291 -2.93 -11.18 -5.58
C SER A 291 -1.64 -11.26 -4.77
N LYS A 292 -0.57 -11.85 -5.33
CA LYS A 292 0.78 -11.91 -4.77
C LYS A 292 1.37 -10.52 -4.55
N ARG A 293 1.28 -9.63 -5.54
CA ARG A 293 1.70 -8.22 -5.38
C ARG A 293 0.96 -7.51 -4.24
N ILE A 294 -0.35 -7.71 -4.12
CA ILE A 294 -1.14 -7.12 -3.02
C ILE A 294 -0.73 -7.73 -1.67
N ALA A 295 -0.52 -9.05 -1.61
CA ALA A 295 -0.10 -9.75 -0.40
C ALA A 295 1.25 -9.22 0.13
N SER A 296 2.21 -8.89 -0.74
CA SER A 296 3.51 -8.31 -0.34
C SER A 296 3.41 -6.99 0.45
N GLY A 297 2.31 -6.25 0.29
CA GLY A 297 2.02 -5.03 1.05
C GLY A 297 1.47 -5.30 2.46
N LEU A 298 1.07 -6.53 2.78
CA LEU A 298 0.42 -6.89 4.03
C LEU A 298 1.42 -7.39 5.07
N HIS A 299 1.09 -7.17 6.35
CA HIS A 299 1.74 -7.81 7.48
C HIS A 299 1.55 -9.34 7.42
N ILE A 300 2.49 -10.15 7.92
CA ILE A 300 2.44 -11.63 7.79
C ILE A 300 1.13 -12.26 8.31
N HIS A 301 0.61 -11.84 9.48
CA HIS A 301 -0.70 -12.30 9.95
C HIS A 301 -1.86 -11.95 8.99
N HIS A 302 -1.77 -10.79 8.32
CA HIS A 302 -2.75 -10.38 7.31
C HIS A 302 -2.54 -11.11 5.98
N GLN A 303 -1.30 -11.45 5.60
CA GLN A 303 -1.03 -12.31 4.44
C GLN A 303 -1.64 -13.69 4.62
N MET A 304 -1.47 -14.30 5.80
CA MET A 304 -2.11 -15.58 6.10
C MET A 304 -3.65 -15.48 5.97
N ALA A 305 -4.26 -14.44 6.56
CA ALA A 305 -5.70 -14.20 6.42
C ALA A 305 -6.12 -14.00 4.94
N PHE A 306 -5.31 -13.27 4.17
CA PHE A 306 -5.51 -13.03 2.75
C PHE A 306 -5.50 -14.33 1.95
N TRP A 307 -4.47 -15.16 2.12
CA TRP A 307 -4.33 -16.44 1.40
C TRP A 307 -5.40 -17.46 1.81
N LEU A 308 -5.79 -17.51 3.08
CA LEU A 308 -6.94 -18.32 3.51
C LEU A 308 -8.25 -17.93 2.78
N MET A 309 -8.45 -16.66 2.45
CA MET A 309 -9.62 -16.23 1.68
C MET A 309 -9.44 -16.44 0.18
N ARG A 310 -8.24 -16.17 -0.35
CA ARG A 310 -7.93 -16.21 -1.78
C ARG A 310 -7.71 -17.63 -2.33
N CYS A 311 -7.21 -18.54 -1.50
CA CYS A 311 -6.84 -19.91 -1.88
C CYS A 311 -7.66 -20.99 -1.18
N ALA A 312 -8.37 -20.67 -0.08
CA ALA A 312 -9.31 -21.59 0.57
C ALA A 312 -10.76 -21.04 0.63
N GLY A 313 -11.03 -19.90 -0.01
CA GLY A 313 -12.39 -19.37 -0.15
C GLY A 313 -13.06 -19.05 1.20
N LEU A 314 -12.31 -18.87 2.28
CA LEU A 314 -12.89 -18.60 3.60
C LEU A 314 -13.57 -17.24 3.66
N ARG A 315 -14.57 -17.09 4.53
CA ARG A 315 -15.04 -15.75 4.91
C ARG A 315 -14.00 -15.13 5.86
N ILE A 316 -13.87 -13.81 5.86
CA ILE A 316 -12.96 -13.12 6.79
C ILE A 316 -13.15 -13.56 8.24
N SER A 317 -14.39 -13.67 8.72
CA SER A 317 -14.67 -14.12 10.07
C SER A 317 -14.32 -15.58 10.33
N GLU A 318 -14.36 -16.43 9.29
CA GLU A 318 -13.95 -17.84 9.39
C GLU A 318 -12.43 -17.94 9.49
N ALA A 319 -11.68 -17.20 8.67
CA ALA A 319 -10.21 -17.18 8.73
C ALA A 319 -9.69 -16.77 10.12
N PHE A 320 -10.24 -15.68 10.69
CA PHE A 320 -9.91 -15.27 12.06
C PHE A 320 -10.54 -16.12 13.17
N GLY A 321 -11.41 -17.08 12.82
CA GLY A 321 -12.06 -17.98 13.77
C GLY A 321 -11.34 -19.31 13.97
N ILE A 322 -10.31 -19.60 13.16
CA ILE A 322 -9.53 -20.83 13.25
C ILE A 322 -8.73 -20.82 14.56
N THR A 323 -8.74 -21.94 15.26
CA THR A 323 -7.90 -22.23 16.42
C THR A 323 -6.89 -23.33 16.09
N LEU A 324 -5.84 -23.49 16.89
CA LEU A 324 -4.84 -24.53 16.66
C LEU A 324 -5.45 -25.94 16.62
N GLY A 325 -6.46 -26.20 17.45
CA GLY A 325 -7.20 -27.46 17.47
C GLY A 325 -8.08 -27.74 16.25
N ASP A 326 -8.18 -26.81 15.29
CA ASP A 326 -8.93 -26.96 14.06
C ASP A 326 -8.07 -27.42 12.87
N ILE A 327 -6.75 -27.47 13.03
CA ILE A 327 -5.79 -27.83 11.99
C ILE A 327 -5.33 -29.28 12.22
N TYR A 328 -5.43 -30.13 11.20
CA TYR A 328 -5.10 -31.55 11.29
C TYR A 328 -4.26 -31.99 10.09
N HIS A 329 -3.30 -32.88 10.32
CA HIS A 329 -2.64 -33.63 9.25
C HIS A 329 -3.23 -35.04 9.21
N ASP A 330 -3.82 -35.40 8.08
CA ASP A 330 -4.44 -36.70 7.88
C ASP A 330 -3.97 -37.31 6.57
N GLY A 331 -3.33 -38.48 6.63
CA GLY A 331 -2.81 -39.15 5.43
C GLY A 331 -1.75 -38.34 4.67
N GLY A 332 -1.07 -37.39 5.32
CA GLY A 332 -0.09 -36.48 4.71
C GLY A 332 -0.70 -35.18 4.15
N GLU A 333 -2.04 -35.04 4.16
CA GLU A 333 -2.72 -33.83 3.73
C GLU A 333 -3.17 -33.00 4.93
N MET A 334 -2.97 -31.68 4.85
CA MET A 334 -3.51 -30.77 5.86
C MET A 334 -5.00 -30.52 5.60
N THR A 335 -5.80 -30.63 6.65
CA THR A 335 -7.21 -30.27 6.66
C THR A 335 -7.51 -29.26 7.77
N ILE A 336 -8.47 -28.36 7.53
CA ILE A 336 -8.93 -27.37 8.51
C ILE A 336 -10.42 -27.53 8.73
N ARG A 337 -10.84 -27.58 10.00
CA ARG A 337 -12.25 -27.55 10.39
C ARG A 337 -12.74 -26.11 10.56
N ILE A 338 -13.71 -25.72 9.74
CA ILE A 338 -14.34 -24.40 9.79
C ILE A 338 -15.69 -24.50 10.48
N TRP A 339 -15.78 -24.04 11.72
CA TRP A 339 -17.02 -24.07 12.51
C TRP A 339 -17.19 -22.87 13.45
N ARG A 340 -16.19 -22.00 13.52
CA ARG A 340 -16.12 -20.82 14.37
C ARG A 340 -16.06 -19.54 13.56
N GLN A 341 -16.35 -18.42 14.23
CA GLN A 341 -16.12 -17.07 13.71
C GLN A 341 -15.31 -16.26 14.73
N GLY A 342 -14.33 -15.49 14.25
CA GLY A 342 -13.42 -14.72 15.10
C GLY A 342 -13.03 -13.36 14.51
N GLY A 343 -12.12 -12.65 15.19
CA GLY A 343 -11.52 -11.39 14.73
C GLY A 343 -12.40 -10.14 14.83
N LYS A 344 -13.58 -10.23 15.43
CA LYS A 344 -14.39 -9.08 15.86
C LYS A 344 -15.08 -9.40 17.17
N THR A 345 -15.60 -8.40 17.86
CA THR A 345 -16.50 -8.63 18.99
C THR A 345 -17.84 -9.16 18.47
N PHE A 346 -18.29 -10.27 19.02
CA PHE A 346 -19.61 -10.85 18.79
C PHE A 346 -20.42 -10.71 20.06
N LYS A 347 -21.72 -10.41 19.92
CA LYS A 347 -22.67 -10.55 21.02
C LYS A 347 -23.21 -11.97 21.03
N VAL A 348 -23.02 -12.68 22.13
CA VAL A 348 -23.54 -14.03 22.37
C VAL A 348 -24.37 -14.00 23.64
N VAL A 349 -25.45 -14.78 23.68
CA VAL A 349 -26.25 -14.96 24.88
C VAL A 349 -25.66 -16.15 25.64
N ASP A 350 -25.32 -15.96 26.91
CA ASP A 350 -24.82 -17.04 27.76
C ASP A 350 -25.95 -17.98 28.22
N GLU A 351 -25.59 -19.00 29.00
CA GLU A 351 -26.55 -19.99 29.52
C GLU A 351 -27.61 -19.42 30.47
N HIS A 352 -27.45 -18.17 30.91
CA HIS A 352 -28.38 -17.45 31.78
C HIS A 352 -29.20 -16.37 31.03
N GLY A 353 -29.11 -16.31 29.70
CA GLY A 353 -29.84 -15.32 28.90
C GLY A 353 -29.18 -13.94 28.85
N LEU A 354 -27.96 -13.77 29.41
CA LEU A 354 -27.27 -12.49 29.42
C LEU A 354 -26.42 -12.30 28.15
N LYS A 355 -26.49 -11.09 27.57
CA LYS A 355 -25.68 -10.71 26.40
C LYS A 355 -24.23 -10.47 26.84
N LYS A 356 -23.32 -11.35 26.42
CA LYS A 356 -21.86 -11.21 26.60
C LYS A 356 -21.19 -10.87 25.27
N SER A 357 -20.24 -9.94 25.34
CA SER A 357 -19.31 -9.67 24.24
C SER A 357 -18.17 -10.68 24.28
N VAL A 358 -17.99 -11.43 23.20
CA VAL A 358 -16.93 -12.44 23.05
C VAL A 358 -16.10 -12.18 21.78
N SER A 359 -14.83 -12.54 21.78
CA SER A 359 -13.90 -12.36 20.65
C SER A 359 -14.06 -13.41 19.55
N SER A 360 -14.68 -14.53 19.88
CA SER A 360 -15.02 -15.63 18.97
C SER A 360 -16.39 -16.20 19.32
N LYS A 361 -17.04 -16.84 18.35
CA LYS A 361 -18.27 -17.61 18.58
C LYS A 361 -18.22 -18.96 17.88
N ASP A 362 -18.70 -19.97 18.58
CA ASP A 362 -18.79 -21.37 18.15
C ASP A 362 -20.02 -21.61 17.25
N SER A 363 -20.27 -20.67 16.34
CA SER A 363 -21.34 -20.78 15.35
C SER A 363 -20.98 -20.03 14.07
N VAL A 364 -21.10 -20.76 12.97
CA VAL A 364 -21.04 -20.22 11.61
C VAL A 364 -22.42 -19.78 11.13
N LYS A 365 -22.45 -18.91 10.11
CA LYS A 365 -23.69 -18.28 9.60
C LYS A 365 -24.78 -19.30 9.23
N THR A 366 -24.41 -20.48 8.74
CA THR A 366 -25.34 -21.55 8.38
C THR A 366 -24.77 -22.89 8.79
N ILE A 367 -25.61 -23.89 9.05
CA ILE A 367 -25.13 -25.26 9.35
C ILE A 367 -24.25 -25.79 8.22
N ALA A 368 -24.58 -25.47 6.96
CA ALA A 368 -23.78 -25.84 5.79
C ALA A 368 -22.40 -25.16 5.73
N SER A 369 -22.15 -24.14 6.55
CA SER A 369 -20.83 -23.52 6.68
C SER A 369 -19.91 -24.30 7.63
N ASN A 370 -20.43 -25.26 8.41
CA ASN A 370 -19.61 -26.16 9.22
C ASN A 370 -19.05 -27.25 8.31
N ARG A 371 -17.73 -27.24 8.10
CA ARG A 371 -17.08 -28.08 7.09
C ARG A 371 -15.62 -28.35 7.43
N VAL A 372 -15.08 -29.45 6.93
CA VAL A 372 -13.65 -29.77 6.96
C VAL A 372 -13.12 -29.61 5.53
N LEU A 373 -12.07 -28.82 5.37
CA LEU A 373 -11.51 -28.46 4.07
C LEU A 373 -10.09 -29.00 3.95
N PRO A 374 -9.78 -29.76 2.89
CA PRO A 374 -8.39 -30.05 2.54
C PRO A 374 -7.73 -28.78 2.00
N MET A 375 -6.47 -28.54 2.36
CA MET A 375 -5.72 -27.36 1.93
C MET A 375 -4.89 -27.66 0.68
N ALA A 376 -4.77 -26.67 -0.21
CA ALA A 376 -3.79 -26.74 -1.29
C ALA A 376 -2.37 -26.86 -0.70
N ARG A 377 -1.47 -27.59 -1.38
CA ARG A 377 -0.15 -27.95 -0.84
C ARG A 377 0.64 -26.73 -0.35
N GLN A 378 0.73 -25.68 -1.16
CA GLN A 378 1.48 -24.46 -0.83
C GLN A 378 0.82 -23.65 0.29
N LEU A 379 -0.51 -23.77 0.46
CA LEU A 379 -1.20 -23.16 1.59
C LEU A 379 -0.95 -23.96 2.87
N ALA A 380 -0.90 -25.28 2.80
CA ALA A 380 -0.51 -26.13 3.91
C ALA A 380 0.93 -25.85 4.37
N GLU A 381 1.88 -25.80 3.44
CA GLU A 381 3.28 -25.43 3.71
C GLU A 381 3.39 -24.04 4.36
N LEU A 382 2.61 -23.07 3.88
CA LEU A 382 2.57 -21.74 4.48
C LEU A 382 1.97 -21.76 5.90
N ILE A 383 0.94 -22.57 6.16
CA ILE A 383 0.35 -22.75 7.48
C ILE A 383 1.36 -23.38 8.45
N ASP A 384 2.06 -24.43 8.02
CA ASP A 384 3.10 -25.09 8.82
C ASP A 384 4.21 -24.12 9.21
N LEU A 385 4.72 -23.35 8.25
CA LEU A 385 5.70 -22.29 8.51
C LEU A 385 5.17 -21.25 9.51
N TYR A 386 3.90 -20.84 9.39
CA TYR A 386 3.31 -19.89 10.31
C TYR A 386 3.13 -20.46 11.73
N LEU A 387 2.78 -21.74 11.85
CA LEU A 387 2.71 -22.45 13.13
C LEU A 387 4.09 -22.51 13.79
N GLU A 388 5.12 -22.88 13.04
CA GLU A 388 6.51 -22.91 13.51
C GLU A 388 6.98 -21.54 14.02
N VAL A 389 6.61 -20.46 13.33
CA VAL A 389 7.08 -19.12 13.69
C VAL A 389 6.31 -18.51 14.86
N PHE A 390 4.98 -18.69 14.93
CA PHE A 390 4.12 -17.93 15.87
C PHE A 390 3.41 -18.78 16.93
N HIS A 391 3.54 -20.10 16.87
CA HIS A 391 2.86 -21.05 17.75
C HIS A 391 3.76 -22.19 18.22
N ASP A 392 5.07 -22.09 18.03
CA ASP A 392 5.99 -23.10 18.57
C ASP A 392 5.88 -23.18 20.10
N GLY A 393 5.77 -24.40 20.61
CA GLY A 393 5.55 -24.68 22.03
C GLY A 393 4.13 -24.41 22.57
N GLU A 394 3.21 -23.88 21.76
CA GLU A 394 1.82 -23.66 22.17
C GLU A 394 1.07 -25.01 22.26
N THR A 395 0.51 -25.31 23.44
CA THR A 395 -0.23 -26.58 23.68
C THR A 395 -1.73 -26.38 23.82
N ASP A 396 -2.19 -25.15 24.03
CA ASP A 396 -3.62 -24.85 24.10
C ASP A 396 -4.24 -24.86 22.71
N LEU A 397 -4.99 -25.93 22.42
CA LEU A 397 -5.72 -26.10 21.17
C LEU A 397 -6.81 -25.03 20.95
N SER A 398 -7.20 -24.28 21.98
CA SER A 398 -8.14 -23.17 21.86
C SER A 398 -7.48 -21.85 21.43
N THR A 399 -6.14 -21.80 21.38
CA THR A 399 -5.37 -20.63 20.93
C THR A 399 -5.76 -20.26 19.49
N PRO A 400 -6.12 -18.98 19.23
CA PRO A 400 -6.41 -18.52 17.87
C PRO A 400 -5.21 -18.71 16.96
N PHE A 401 -5.44 -19.29 15.78
CA PHE A 401 -4.40 -19.49 14.78
C PHE A 401 -3.85 -18.15 14.28
N LEU A 402 -4.71 -17.20 13.91
CA LEU A 402 -4.25 -15.87 13.51
C LEU A 402 -4.04 -14.97 14.73
N ARG A 403 -2.79 -14.56 14.98
CA ARG A 403 -2.47 -13.57 16.02
C ARG A 403 -2.98 -12.18 15.58
N THR A 404 -3.73 -11.50 16.44
CA THR A 404 -4.17 -10.11 16.20
C THR A 404 -3.22 -9.14 16.89
N ALA A 405 -2.05 -8.91 16.29
CA ALA A 405 -1.11 -7.94 16.84
C ALA A 405 -1.77 -6.55 16.96
N GLY A 406 -1.84 -6.01 18.18
CA GLY A 406 -2.40 -4.68 18.43
C GLY A 406 -3.93 -4.53 18.29
N GLY A 407 -4.70 -5.62 18.29
CA GLY A 407 -6.17 -5.56 18.42
C GLY A 407 -6.95 -5.19 17.17
N GLY A 408 -6.31 -5.12 15.99
CA GLY A 408 -6.99 -4.75 14.74
C GLY A 408 -8.02 -5.78 14.25
N GLY A 409 -7.79 -7.07 14.48
CA GLY A 409 -8.68 -8.15 14.02
C GLY A 409 -9.10 -7.98 12.54
N GLN A 410 -10.39 -8.15 12.28
CA GLN A 410 -10.96 -7.96 10.94
C GLN A 410 -10.91 -6.51 10.46
N SER A 411 -11.00 -5.52 11.35
CA SER A 411 -11.02 -4.10 10.96
C SER A 411 -9.63 -3.66 10.50
N GLY A 412 -8.60 -3.95 11.31
CA GLY A 412 -7.21 -3.71 10.94
C GLY A 412 -6.79 -4.45 9.67
N TYR A 413 -7.31 -5.66 9.45
CA TYR A 413 -7.12 -6.36 8.18
C TYR A 413 -7.75 -5.64 6.99
N ARG A 414 -9.00 -5.13 7.11
CA ARG A 414 -9.66 -4.38 6.04
C ARG A 414 -8.87 -3.12 5.67
N ASP A 415 -8.43 -2.37 6.67
CA ASP A 415 -7.67 -1.13 6.46
C ASP A 415 -6.31 -1.43 5.82
N ALA A 416 -5.63 -2.50 6.26
CA ALA A 416 -4.37 -2.94 5.68
C ALA A 416 -4.55 -3.42 4.22
N LEU A 417 -5.62 -4.16 3.94
CA LEU A 417 -5.95 -4.64 2.60
C LEU A 417 -6.25 -3.50 1.63
N GLU A 418 -6.98 -2.48 2.08
CA GLU A 418 -7.24 -1.28 1.28
C GLU A 418 -5.94 -0.57 0.92
N LYS A 419 -5.05 -0.35 1.91
CA LYS A 419 -3.73 0.27 1.67
C LYS A 419 -2.86 -0.56 0.74
N ALA A 420 -2.75 -1.87 0.96
CA ALA A 420 -1.94 -2.74 0.12
C ALA A 420 -2.47 -2.81 -1.32
N THR A 421 -3.79 -2.78 -1.49
CA THR A 421 -4.44 -2.73 -2.81
C THR A 421 -4.11 -1.42 -3.54
N LEU A 422 -4.11 -0.29 -2.84
CA LEU A 422 -3.68 1.01 -3.39
C LEU A 422 -2.18 1.03 -3.74
N GLU A 423 -1.32 0.54 -2.85
CA GLU A 423 0.14 0.43 -3.07
C GLU A 423 0.45 -0.45 -4.31
N ALA A 424 -0.33 -1.50 -4.52
CA ALA A 424 -0.22 -2.39 -5.67
C ALA A 424 -0.83 -1.84 -6.97
N LYS A 425 -1.30 -0.59 -7.00
CA LYS A 425 -2.01 0.04 -8.14
C LYS A 425 -3.24 -0.76 -8.59
N CYS A 426 -3.97 -1.28 -7.61
CA CYS A 426 -5.19 -2.05 -7.80
C CYS A 426 -6.39 -1.39 -7.11
N GLY A 427 -6.28 -0.09 -6.78
CA GLY A 427 -7.31 0.66 -6.09
C GLY A 427 -8.54 0.91 -6.97
N THR A 428 -9.61 1.44 -6.36
CA THR A 428 -10.85 1.77 -7.08
C THR A 428 -10.60 2.70 -8.27
N GLY A 429 -9.63 3.62 -8.16
CA GLY A 429 -9.26 4.51 -9.26
C GLY A 429 -8.51 3.81 -10.40
N ASP A 430 -7.83 2.70 -10.13
CA ASP A 430 -7.03 1.96 -11.11
C ASP A 430 -7.86 0.92 -11.88
N VAL A 431 -8.72 0.18 -11.17
CA VAL A 431 -9.45 -0.98 -11.73
C VAL A 431 -10.98 -0.80 -11.77
N GLY A 432 -11.49 0.36 -11.33
CA GLY A 432 -12.90 0.70 -11.37
C GLY A 432 -13.78 0.03 -10.30
N PHE A 433 -13.21 -0.75 -9.38
CA PHE A 433 -13.94 -1.33 -8.25
C PHE A 433 -13.09 -1.39 -6.98
N HIS A 434 -13.77 -1.44 -5.82
CA HIS A 434 -13.12 -1.58 -4.52
C HIS A 434 -13.00 -3.05 -4.12
N ALA A 435 -11.78 -3.58 -4.07
CA ALA A 435 -11.52 -4.96 -3.64
C ALA A 435 -11.74 -5.11 -2.13
N THR A 436 -12.70 -5.95 -1.75
CA THR A 436 -13.02 -6.26 -0.35
C THR A 436 -12.53 -7.67 0.02
N PRO A 437 -12.45 -8.05 1.30
CA PRO A 437 -12.16 -9.44 1.69
C PRO A 437 -13.10 -10.45 1.02
N HIS A 438 -14.37 -10.07 0.81
CA HIS A 438 -15.33 -10.94 0.12
C HIS A 438 -15.04 -11.06 -1.38
N THR A 439 -14.40 -10.06 -2.00
CA THR A 439 -13.99 -10.09 -3.40
C THR A 439 -12.94 -11.17 -3.66
N TYR A 440 -11.92 -11.31 -2.80
CA TYR A 440 -10.90 -12.36 -2.94
C TYR A 440 -11.47 -13.77 -2.81
N ARG A 441 -12.49 -13.95 -1.95
CA ARG A 441 -13.27 -15.18 -1.89
C ARG A 441 -14.08 -15.45 -3.17
N LYS A 442 -14.53 -14.40 -3.89
CA LYS A 442 -15.18 -14.56 -5.20
C LYS A 442 -14.15 -14.96 -6.27
N PHE A 443 -12.96 -14.36 -6.25
CA PHE A 443 -11.88 -14.75 -7.16
C PHE A 443 -11.52 -16.23 -7.02
N PHE A 444 -11.41 -16.74 -5.78
CA PHE A 444 -11.29 -18.18 -5.53
C PHE A 444 -12.40 -19.00 -6.22
N ALA A 445 -13.66 -18.56 -6.12
CA ALA A 445 -14.77 -19.28 -6.75
C ALA A 445 -14.73 -19.25 -8.28
N THR A 446 -14.24 -18.15 -8.84
CA THR A 446 -14.09 -17.94 -10.29
C THR A 446 -12.92 -18.74 -10.86
N ASP A 447 -11.79 -18.83 -10.15
CA ASP A 447 -10.66 -19.67 -10.55
C ASP A 447 -11.04 -21.17 -10.62
N LEU A 448 -12.11 -21.55 -9.93
CA LEU A 448 -12.61 -22.92 -9.85
C LEU A 448 -13.90 -23.12 -10.65
N ASP A 449 -14.18 -22.28 -11.66
CA ASP A 449 -15.45 -22.34 -12.39
C ASP A 449 -15.65 -23.66 -13.15
N ASP A 450 -14.55 -24.27 -13.60
CA ASP A 450 -14.54 -25.56 -14.29
C ASP A 450 -14.72 -26.77 -13.35
N ILE A 451 -14.69 -26.58 -12.03
CA ILE A 451 -14.91 -27.66 -11.06
C ILE A 451 -16.41 -27.89 -10.88
N ASN A 452 -16.76 -29.16 -10.59
CA ASN A 452 -18.10 -29.56 -10.16
C ASN A 452 -18.73 -28.52 -9.20
N PRO A 453 -19.85 -27.86 -9.61
CA PRO A 453 -20.46 -26.80 -8.82
C PRO A 453 -20.87 -27.21 -7.41
N ARG A 454 -21.18 -28.49 -7.19
CA ARG A 454 -21.49 -29.03 -5.86
C ARG A 454 -20.24 -29.05 -4.98
N ALA A 455 -19.12 -29.59 -5.47
CA ALA A 455 -17.87 -29.63 -4.71
C ALA A 455 -17.41 -28.21 -4.34
N ARG A 456 -17.43 -27.28 -5.31
CA ARG A 456 -17.16 -25.86 -5.09
C ARG A 456 -18.11 -25.24 -4.05
N SER A 457 -19.41 -25.50 -4.14
CA SER A 457 -20.40 -24.99 -3.19
C SER A 457 -20.22 -25.51 -1.77
N VAL A 458 -19.90 -26.80 -1.61
CA VAL A 458 -19.56 -27.41 -0.30
C VAL A 458 -18.29 -26.78 0.26
N TYR A 459 -17.22 -26.69 -0.54
CA TYR A 459 -15.96 -26.10 -0.12
C TYR A 459 -16.14 -24.63 0.33
N MET A 460 -16.98 -23.87 -0.37
CA MET A 460 -17.32 -22.50 0.01
C MET A 460 -18.30 -22.42 1.20
N GLY A 461 -18.96 -23.50 1.62
CA GLY A 461 -20.00 -23.46 2.63
C GLY A 461 -21.22 -22.64 2.19
N HIS A 462 -21.62 -22.81 0.92
CA HIS A 462 -22.86 -22.29 0.36
C HIS A 462 -24.00 -23.30 0.60
N LYS A 463 -25.23 -22.79 0.80
CA LYS A 463 -26.40 -23.65 0.87
C LYS A 463 -26.69 -24.20 -0.53
N ILE A 464 -26.66 -25.52 -0.69
CA ILE A 464 -27.01 -26.17 -1.95
C ILE A 464 -28.53 -26.17 -2.06
N GLN A 465 -29.08 -25.42 -3.02
CA GLN A 465 -30.51 -25.45 -3.33
C GLN A 465 -30.88 -26.90 -3.75
N ASN A 466 -31.99 -27.42 -3.22
CA ASN A 466 -32.51 -28.80 -3.39
C ASN A 466 -31.96 -29.88 -2.43
N LEU A 467 -30.99 -29.57 -1.55
CA LEU A 467 -30.62 -30.40 -0.40
C LEU A 467 -31.19 -29.79 0.89
N ASP A 468 -32.51 -29.65 0.96
CA ASP A 468 -33.19 -29.23 2.20
C ASP A 468 -33.41 -30.44 3.12
N GLY A 469 -33.13 -30.26 4.42
CA GLY A 469 -33.46 -31.21 5.48
C GLY A 469 -32.28 -32.04 6.01
N GLY A 470 -32.61 -33.13 6.71
CA GLY A 470 -31.66 -33.95 7.47
C GLY A 470 -30.50 -34.53 6.66
N ALA A 471 -30.57 -34.62 5.33
CA ALA A 471 -29.50 -35.16 4.48
C ALA A 471 -28.24 -34.27 4.46
N ALA A 472 -28.39 -32.94 4.37
CA ALA A 472 -27.26 -32.01 4.43
C ALA A 472 -26.57 -32.01 5.81
N ILE A 473 -27.37 -32.16 6.87
CA ILE A 473 -26.88 -32.35 8.26
C ILE A 473 -26.24 -33.74 8.42
N THR A 474 -26.79 -34.77 7.78
CA THR A 474 -26.24 -36.13 7.87
C THR A 474 -24.87 -36.23 7.19
N GLU A 475 -24.70 -35.55 6.05
CA GLU A 475 -23.43 -35.48 5.30
C GLU A 475 -22.39 -34.60 6.02
N SER A 476 -22.79 -33.54 6.73
CA SER A 476 -21.86 -32.67 7.47
C SER A 476 -21.61 -33.07 8.94
N THR A 477 -22.53 -33.81 9.56
CA THR A 477 -22.56 -34.05 11.02
C THR A 477 -22.54 -35.54 11.41
N TYR A 478 -22.97 -36.47 10.54
CA TYR A 478 -23.17 -37.89 10.92
C TYR A 478 -22.35 -38.92 10.13
N THR A 479 -21.56 -38.52 9.13
CA THR A 479 -20.62 -39.42 8.45
C THR A 479 -19.27 -39.44 9.19
N LEU A 480 -19.16 -40.27 10.23
CA LEU A 480 -17.89 -40.60 10.90
C LEU A 480 -16.85 -41.29 9.99
N ARG A 481 -17.18 -41.55 8.72
CA ARG A 481 -16.22 -41.96 7.68
C ARG A 481 -15.89 -40.75 6.82
N LYS A 482 -14.58 -40.44 6.71
CA LYS A 482 -13.88 -39.39 5.94
C LYS A 482 -14.23 -39.27 4.43
N LYS A 483 -15.26 -39.96 3.92
CA LYS A 483 -15.73 -39.85 2.52
C LYS A 483 -16.16 -38.44 2.13
N GLY A 484 -16.53 -37.59 3.09
CA GLY A 484 -16.90 -36.18 2.82
C GLY A 484 -15.76 -35.31 2.27
N VAL A 485 -14.51 -35.56 2.71
CA VAL A 485 -13.34 -34.76 2.27
C VAL A 485 -12.95 -35.12 0.84
N GLN A 486 -13.04 -36.40 0.46
CA GLN A 486 -12.66 -36.85 -0.89
C GLN A 486 -13.38 -36.11 -2.02
N HIS A 487 -14.66 -35.78 -1.83
CA HIS A 487 -15.44 -35.05 -2.84
C HIS A 487 -14.99 -33.61 -3.04
N VAL A 488 -14.23 -33.04 -2.09
CA VAL A 488 -13.73 -31.67 -2.14
C VAL A 488 -12.20 -31.60 -2.26
N LEU A 489 -11.48 -32.73 -2.25
CA LEU A 489 -10.04 -32.79 -2.52
C LEU A 489 -9.67 -32.20 -3.87
N VAL A 490 -10.49 -32.48 -4.89
CA VAL A 490 -10.31 -31.92 -6.24
C VAL A 490 -10.19 -30.39 -6.24
N VAL A 491 -10.81 -29.70 -5.27
CA VAL A 491 -10.71 -28.24 -5.13
C VAL A 491 -9.31 -27.83 -4.65
N ALA A 492 -8.77 -28.52 -3.66
CA ALA A 492 -7.42 -28.27 -3.13
C ALA A 492 -6.33 -28.65 -4.14
N GLU A 493 -6.50 -29.77 -4.86
CA GLU A 493 -5.61 -30.19 -5.95
C GLU A 493 -5.63 -29.18 -7.09
N THR A 494 -6.80 -28.71 -7.53
CA THR A 494 -6.89 -27.70 -8.58
C THR A 494 -6.22 -26.39 -8.17
N MET A 495 -6.43 -25.93 -6.93
CA MET A 495 -5.72 -24.75 -6.43
C MET A 495 -4.22 -24.96 -6.33
N THR A 496 -3.76 -26.16 -5.99
CA THR A 496 -2.33 -26.50 -5.95
C THR A 496 -1.71 -26.30 -7.33
N THR A 497 -2.32 -26.85 -8.38
CA THR A 497 -1.89 -26.69 -9.78
C THR A 497 -1.91 -25.22 -10.22
N LEU A 498 -2.93 -24.46 -9.84
CA LEU A 498 -3.03 -23.02 -10.18
C LEU A 498 -1.93 -22.20 -9.51
N ILE A 499 -1.64 -22.46 -8.23
CA ILE A 499 -0.58 -21.77 -7.50
C ILE A 499 0.79 -22.13 -8.09
N GLU A 500 1.06 -23.43 -8.31
CA GLU A 500 2.30 -23.93 -8.92
C GLU A 500 2.59 -23.28 -10.27
N SER A 501 1.58 -23.22 -11.13
CA SER A 501 1.73 -22.67 -12.49
C SER A 501 1.81 -21.14 -12.53
N SER A 502 1.25 -20.42 -11.55
CA SER A 502 1.16 -18.96 -11.57
C SER A 502 2.23 -18.25 -10.75
N ILE A 503 2.45 -18.69 -9.51
CA ILE A 503 3.28 -17.95 -8.53
C ILE A 503 4.24 -18.82 -7.72
N VAL A 504 4.16 -20.15 -7.88
CA VAL A 504 5.00 -21.20 -7.26
C VAL A 504 4.86 -21.32 -5.74
N THR A 505 4.97 -20.21 -5.01
CA THR A 505 4.89 -20.12 -3.55
C THR A 505 3.94 -19.01 -3.11
N LEU A 506 3.35 -19.17 -1.92
CA LEU A 506 2.54 -18.15 -1.24
C LEU A 506 3.35 -17.30 -0.24
N VAL A 507 4.63 -17.63 -0.04
CA VAL A 507 5.55 -16.83 0.78
C VAL A 507 5.89 -15.55 0.02
N GLU A 508 5.46 -14.41 0.56
CA GLU A 508 5.72 -13.10 -0.02
C GLU A 508 6.66 -12.27 0.84
N PRO A 509 7.82 -11.85 0.29
CA PRO A 509 8.73 -10.96 0.97
C PRO A 509 8.00 -9.72 1.47
N THR A 510 8.14 -9.44 2.75
CA THR A 510 7.50 -8.31 3.41
C THR A 510 8.59 -7.40 3.96
N PRO A 511 8.46 -6.07 3.85
CA PRO A 511 9.44 -5.18 4.47
C PRO A 511 9.59 -5.48 5.97
N ALA A 512 10.83 -5.55 6.47
CA ALA A 512 11.17 -5.82 7.87
C ALA A 512 10.31 -5.06 8.90
N GLY A 513 10.01 -3.78 8.63
CA GLY A 513 9.17 -2.94 9.49
C GLY A 513 7.69 -3.36 9.58
N ARG A 514 7.26 -4.34 8.76
CA ARG A 514 5.90 -4.90 8.69
C ARG A 514 5.87 -6.42 8.98
N LEU A 515 6.99 -7.03 9.40
CA LEU A 515 7.09 -8.50 9.54
C LEU A 515 6.62 -9.02 10.90
N ILE A 516 7.16 -8.49 11.99
CA ILE A 516 6.84 -8.95 13.35
C ILE A 516 6.65 -7.73 14.26
N PRO A 517 5.45 -7.49 14.81
CA PRO A 517 5.22 -6.44 15.77
C PRO A 517 5.91 -6.87 17.07
N ALA A 518 6.52 -5.93 17.80
CA ALA A 518 7.16 -6.24 19.08
C ALA A 518 6.22 -6.95 20.08
N SER A 519 4.91 -6.81 19.90
CA SER A 519 3.89 -7.48 20.72
C SER A 519 3.62 -8.95 20.35
N ALA A 520 4.08 -9.44 19.19
CA ALA A 520 3.87 -10.82 18.75
C ALA A 520 4.95 -11.79 19.27
N CYS A 521 6.15 -11.28 19.57
CA CYS A 521 7.25 -12.04 20.16
C CYS A 521 7.74 -11.28 21.41
N PRO A 522 7.22 -11.62 22.61
CA PRO A 522 7.55 -10.89 23.84
C PRO A 522 9.02 -11.08 24.26
N ASN A 523 9.66 -12.20 23.88
CA ASN A 523 11.08 -12.44 24.11
C ASN A 523 11.92 -12.08 22.87
N ALA A 524 13.11 -11.50 23.09
CA ALA A 524 14.09 -11.22 22.04
C ALA A 524 14.57 -12.50 21.34
N ASP A 525 14.79 -13.59 22.08
CA ASP A 525 15.28 -14.85 21.51
C ASP A 525 14.22 -15.50 20.59
N GLU A 526 12.94 -15.47 20.99
CA GLU A 526 11.82 -15.94 20.15
C GLU A 526 11.70 -15.11 18.88
N ARG A 527 11.91 -13.80 19.00
CA ARG A 527 11.87 -12.89 17.85
C ARG A 527 13.03 -13.15 16.89
N ASP A 528 14.23 -13.36 17.39
CA ASP A 528 15.42 -13.62 16.57
C ASP A 528 15.30 -14.98 15.86
N ARG A 529 14.80 -16.01 16.55
CA ARG A 529 14.45 -17.30 15.93
C ARG A 529 13.36 -17.14 14.87
N ALA A 530 12.30 -16.40 15.16
CA ALA A 530 11.23 -16.14 14.19
C ALA A 530 11.77 -15.44 12.94
N PHE A 531 12.69 -14.48 13.10
CA PHE A 531 13.36 -13.84 11.97
C PHE A 531 14.23 -14.82 11.18
N GLU A 532 15.00 -15.69 11.83
CA GLU A 532 15.82 -16.71 11.15
C GLU A 532 14.99 -17.68 10.31
N VAL A 533 13.87 -18.17 10.87
CA VAL A 533 12.95 -19.07 10.16
C VAL A 533 12.29 -18.35 8.98
N LEU A 534 11.83 -17.12 9.17
CA LEU A 534 11.23 -16.30 8.10
C LEU A 534 12.25 -15.93 7.01
N GLU A 535 13.50 -15.64 7.38
CA GLU A 535 14.59 -15.37 6.43
C GLU A 535 14.87 -16.60 5.58
N THR A 536 15.02 -17.76 6.23
CA THR A 536 15.24 -19.06 5.56
C THR A 536 14.10 -19.41 4.61
N ALA A 537 12.85 -19.10 4.99
CA ALA A 537 11.68 -19.31 4.16
C ALA A 537 11.52 -18.28 3.01
N GLY A 538 12.34 -17.23 2.97
CA GLY A 538 12.26 -16.17 1.96
C GLY A 538 11.23 -15.06 2.25
N TYR A 539 10.70 -14.97 3.47
CA TYR A 539 9.79 -13.89 3.90
C TYR A 539 10.51 -12.55 4.11
N ILE A 540 11.81 -12.60 4.37
CA ILE A 540 12.66 -11.43 4.52
C ILE A 540 13.51 -11.36 3.27
N SER A 541 13.17 -10.46 2.34
CA SER A 541 14.16 -10.11 1.31
C SER A 541 15.27 -9.35 2.00
N VAL A 542 16.43 -10.00 2.15
CA VAL A 542 17.65 -9.31 2.55
C VAL A 542 17.87 -8.21 1.51
N GLY A 543 17.60 -6.97 1.92
CA GLY A 543 17.95 -5.79 1.16
C GLY A 543 17.19 -5.62 -0.15
N SER A 544 15.87 -5.41 -0.17
CA SER A 544 15.30 -4.62 -1.27
C SER A 544 14.40 -3.51 -0.76
N VAL A 545 14.64 -2.30 -1.25
CA VAL A 545 13.86 -1.11 -0.91
C VAL A 545 13.40 -0.50 -2.23
N ALA A 546 12.08 -0.36 -2.39
CA ALA A 546 11.43 0.06 -3.64
C ALA A 546 11.76 -0.84 -4.85
N GLY A 547 12.01 -2.13 -4.63
CA GLY A 547 12.33 -3.10 -5.69
C GLY A 547 13.79 -3.09 -6.13
N GLU A 548 14.62 -2.22 -5.55
CA GLU A 548 16.06 -2.16 -5.79
C GLU A 548 16.78 -2.94 -4.69
N GLU A 549 17.69 -3.84 -5.06
CA GLU A 549 18.51 -4.58 -4.11
C GLU A 549 19.45 -3.60 -3.38
N VAL A 550 19.45 -3.62 -2.05
CA VAL A 550 20.24 -2.77 -1.15
C VAL A 550 21.12 -3.67 -0.30
N ILE A 551 22.42 -3.65 -0.56
CA ILE A 551 23.40 -4.40 0.21
C ILE A 551 23.96 -3.56 1.35
N ASP A 552 24.45 -4.21 2.39
CA ASP A 552 25.11 -3.50 3.49
C ASP A 552 26.50 -2.97 3.07
N ILE A 553 27.09 -2.14 3.93
CA ILE A 553 28.40 -1.51 3.67
C ILE A 553 29.51 -2.56 3.58
N ALA A 554 29.44 -3.67 4.32
CA ALA A 554 30.46 -4.71 4.31
C ALA A 554 30.43 -5.52 3.01
N GLN A 555 29.24 -5.91 2.54
CA GLN A 555 29.01 -6.55 1.25
C GLN A 555 29.45 -5.64 0.09
N ALA A 556 29.08 -4.35 0.13
CA ALA A 556 29.54 -3.39 -0.87
C ALA A 556 31.06 -3.20 -0.83
N SER A 557 31.67 -3.27 0.36
CA SER A 557 33.12 -3.24 0.54
C SER A 557 33.81 -4.41 -0.14
N GLU A 558 33.26 -5.61 0.01
CA GLU A 558 33.77 -6.82 -0.64
C GLU A 558 33.64 -6.74 -2.17
N LEU A 559 32.46 -6.38 -2.69
CA LEU A 559 32.20 -6.26 -4.13
C LEU A 559 33.06 -5.20 -4.82
N LEU A 560 33.26 -4.05 -4.16
CA LEU A 560 34.11 -2.98 -4.67
C LEU A 560 35.61 -3.23 -4.40
N CYS A 561 35.95 -4.28 -3.64
CA CYS A 561 37.28 -4.54 -3.11
C CYS A 561 37.87 -3.29 -2.40
N ARG A 562 37.09 -2.68 -1.51
CA ARG A 562 37.43 -1.47 -0.74
C ARG A 562 37.44 -1.74 0.76
N SER A 563 37.83 -0.72 1.52
CA SER A 563 37.52 -0.66 2.95
C SER A 563 36.11 -0.10 3.15
N GLU A 564 35.42 -0.54 4.20
CA GLU A 564 34.09 -0.04 4.56
C GLU A 564 34.08 1.48 4.71
N ARG A 565 35.15 2.05 5.28
CA ARG A 565 35.32 3.51 5.42
C ARG A 565 35.30 4.23 4.07
N THR A 566 35.90 3.64 3.04
CA THR A 566 35.88 4.18 1.68
C THR A 566 34.48 4.10 1.08
N VAL A 567 33.77 2.98 1.26
CA VAL A 567 32.39 2.84 0.79
C VAL A 567 31.46 3.87 1.44
N VAL A 568 31.59 4.09 2.75
CA VAL A 568 30.84 5.13 3.47
C VAL A 568 31.14 6.52 2.90
N GLN A 569 32.40 6.81 2.57
CA GLN A 569 32.78 8.08 1.95
C GLN A 569 32.19 8.23 0.54
N LEU A 570 32.26 7.19 -0.29
CA LEU A 570 31.64 7.18 -1.64
C LEU A 570 30.12 7.40 -1.60
N ALA A 571 29.44 6.78 -0.63
CA ALA A 571 28.02 7.01 -0.39
C ALA A 571 27.72 8.43 0.10
N ARG A 572 28.63 9.03 0.89
CA ARG A 572 28.53 10.42 1.36
C ARG A 572 28.72 11.42 0.23
N ASP A 573 29.62 11.11 -0.70
CA ASP A 573 29.98 11.95 -1.83
C ASP A 573 29.01 11.78 -3.02
N GLY A 574 28.03 10.88 -2.90
CA GLY A 574 26.95 10.70 -3.87
C GLY A 574 27.25 9.70 -5.00
N PHE A 575 28.40 9.01 -4.96
CA PHE A 575 28.74 7.98 -5.94
C PHE A 575 28.00 6.66 -5.72
N LEU A 576 27.52 6.42 -4.51
CA LEU A 576 26.67 5.28 -4.18
C LEU A 576 25.33 5.80 -3.64
N VAL A 577 24.24 5.24 -4.14
CA VAL A 577 22.89 5.63 -3.71
C VAL A 577 22.65 5.03 -2.33
N ARG A 578 22.71 5.88 -1.31
CA ARG A 578 22.49 5.47 0.08
C ARG A 578 21.00 5.30 0.34
N GLN A 579 20.59 4.12 0.79
CA GLN A 579 19.22 3.85 1.21
C GLN A 579 19.16 3.39 2.66
N ARG A 580 18.13 3.86 3.38
CA ARG A 580 17.87 3.41 4.75
C ARG A 580 17.13 2.10 4.69
N VAL A 581 17.78 1.03 5.11
CA VAL A 581 17.17 -0.30 5.21
C VAL A 581 16.57 -0.42 6.61
N PRO A 582 15.25 -0.65 6.75
CA PRO A 582 14.69 -1.02 8.03
C PRO A 582 15.34 -2.35 8.44
N GLY A 583 16.06 -2.36 9.57
CA GLY A 583 16.63 -3.60 10.07
C GLY A 583 15.52 -4.58 10.42
N ALA A 584 15.72 -5.86 10.12
CA ALA A 584 14.91 -6.96 10.65
C ALA A 584 15.04 -6.99 12.18
N GLY A 585 14.23 -6.20 12.89
CA GLY A 585 14.27 -6.07 14.35
C GLY A 585 15.46 -5.27 14.94
N ARG A 586 16.43 -4.86 14.13
CA ARG A 586 17.56 -3.98 14.54
C ARG A 586 17.28 -2.51 14.25
N SER A 587 18.01 -1.60 14.90
CA SER A 587 18.06 -0.19 14.51
C SER A 587 18.34 -0.12 13.01
N SER A 588 17.49 0.60 12.27
CA SER A 588 17.63 0.81 10.82
C SER A 588 19.09 1.08 10.47
N PHE A 589 19.64 0.32 9.53
CA PHE A 589 20.98 0.57 9.03
C PHE A 589 20.90 1.29 7.68
N PHE A 590 22.03 1.83 7.25
CA PHE A 590 22.14 2.42 5.92
C PHE A 590 22.93 1.46 5.05
N GLY A 591 22.33 1.03 3.94
CA GLY A 591 22.98 0.28 2.88
C GLY A 591 23.14 1.13 1.62
N VAL A 592 23.67 0.52 0.58
CA VAL A 592 23.81 1.13 -0.76
C VAL A 592 23.15 0.25 -1.80
N THR A 593 22.59 0.85 -2.85
CA THR A 593 21.90 0.06 -3.87
C THR A 593 22.90 -0.73 -4.72
N MET A 594 22.59 -1.99 -5.01
CA MET A 594 23.38 -2.87 -5.87
C MET A 594 23.56 -2.28 -7.27
N THR A 595 22.57 -1.54 -7.78
CA THR A 595 22.66 -0.82 -9.06
C THR A 595 23.79 0.19 -9.04
N SER A 596 23.84 1.08 -8.02
CA SER A 596 24.89 2.09 -7.91
C SER A 596 26.28 1.47 -7.72
N VAL A 597 26.37 0.33 -7.01
CA VAL A 597 27.60 -0.45 -6.88
C VAL A 597 28.05 -1.00 -8.24
N LYS A 598 27.14 -1.61 -9.01
CA LYS A 598 27.43 -2.15 -10.36
C LYS A 598 27.82 -1.04 -11.35
N GLU A 599 27.13 0.10 -11.33
CA GLU A 599 27.45 1.27 -12.15
C GLU A 599 28.86 1.80 -11.83
N LEU A 600 29.21 1.89 -10.55
CA LEU A 600 30.55 2.29 -10.12
C LEU A 600 31.62 1.27 -10.55
N MET A 601 31.33 -0.03 -10.47
CA MET A 601 32.22 -1.08 -10.96
C MET A 601 32.41 -1.02 -12.48
N ALA A 602 31.33 -0.79 -13.24
CA ALA A 602 31.40 -0.65 -14.70
C ALA A 602 32.21 0.59 -15.10
N SER A 603 32.02 1.71 -14.39
CA SER A 603 32.79 2.94 -14.57
C SER A 603 34.27 2.75 -14.22
N ALA A 604 34.56 1.93 -13.20
CA ALA A 604 35.92 1.57 -12.83
C ALA A 604 36.59 0.64 -13.86
N GLN A 605 35.84 -0.18 -14.60
CA GLN A 605 36.38 -0.98 -15.70
C GLN A 605 36.75 -0.13 -16.92
N GLN A 606 36.05 0.99 -17.16
CA GLN A 606 36.33 1.97 -18.22
C GLN A 606 37.36 3.04 -17.81
N SER A 607 38.26 2.72 -16.88
CA SER A 607 39.13 3.72 -16.28
C SER A 607 40.57 3.68 -16.78
N TRP A 608 41.16 4.86 -16.88
CA TRP A 608 42.50 5.07 -17.39
C TRP A 608 43.52 4.94 -16.28
N SER A 609 44.54 4.11 -16.52
CA SER A 609 45.75 4.13 -15.69
C SER A 609 46.63 5.31 -16.10
N ARG A 610 47.50 5.80 -15.20
CA ARG A 610 48.52 6.79 -15.57
C ARG A 610 49.36 6.35 -16.76
N LYS A 611 49.68 5.05 -16.86
CA LYS A 611 50.44 4.47 -17.97
C LYS A 611 49.65 4.58 -19.29
N SER A 612 48.35 4.35 -19.25
CA SER A 612 47.46 4.49 -20.41
C SER A 612 47.37 5.96 -20.85
N ILE A 613 47.25 6.90 -19.91
CA ILE A 613 47.27 8.35 -20.19
C ILE A 613 48.62 8.75 -20.81
N CYS A 614 49.74 8.26 -20.28
CA CYS A 614 51.07 8.50 -20.86
C CYS A 614 51.14 8.02 -22.31
N ALA A 615 50.63 6.83 -22.58
CA ALA A 615 50.64 6.24 -23.93
C ALA A 615 49.73 7.00 -24.90
N GLU A 616 48.51 7.35 -24.49
CA GLU A 616 47.51 8.04 -25.31
C GLU A 616 47.99 9.42 -25.77
N PHE A 617 48.49 10.22 -24.82
CA PHE A 617 48.91 11.60 -25.12
C PHE A 617 50.40 11.73 -25.44
N ASN A 618 51.12 10.60 -25.55
CA ASN A 618 52.57 10.55 -25.74
C ASN A 618 53.33 11.46 -24.74
N LEU A 619 52.94 11.38 -23.46
CA LEU A 619 53.50 12.18 -22.37
C LEU A 619 54.40 11.33 -21.48
N ALA A 620 55.45 11.94 -20.95
CA ALA A 620 56.25 11.33 -19.89
C ALA A 620 55.47 11.31 -18.57
N TYR A 621 55.75 10.32 -17.72
CA TYR A 621 55.01 10.09 -16.48
C TYR A 621 54.93 11.31 -15.55
N HIS A 622 56.02 12.07 -15.42
CA HIS A 622 56.06 13.29 -14.59
C HIS A 622 55.20 14.43 -15.16
N GLN A 623 55.01 14.48 -16.49
CA GLN A 623 54.14 15.47 -17.14
C GLN A 623 52.67 15.16 -16.83
N VAL A 624 52.30 13.88 -16.89
CA VAL A 624 50.97 13.42 -16.47
C VAL A 624 50.74 13.73 -14.99
N GLU A 625 51.72 13.50 -14.11
CA GLU A 625 51.60 13.84 -12.69
C GLU A 625 51.43 15.35 -12.46
N TYR A 626 52.16 16.18 -13.20
CA TYR A 626 51.97 17.63 -13.18
C TYR A 626 50.54 18.02 -13.60
N LEU A 627 50.05 17.50 -14.73
CA LEU A 627 48.70 17.79 -15.24
C LEU A 627 47.61 17.36 -14.26
N ILE A 628 47.76 16.19 -13.63
CA ILE A 628 46.84 15.71 -12.59
C ILE A 628 46.75 16.72 -11.44
N LYS A 629 47.89 17.23 -10.95
CA LYS A 629 47.93 18.21 -9.86
C LYS A 629 47.37 19.56 -10.29
N THR A 630 47.76 20.05 -11.47
CA THR A 630 47.36 21.36 -11.99
C THR A 630 45.86 21.43 -12.26
N LEU A 631 45.28 20.36 -12.82
CA LEU A 631 43.85 20.30 -13.14
C LEU A 631 42.99 19.81 -11.96
N GLY A 632 43.61 19.46 -10.82
CA GLY A 632 42.90 18.96 -9.64
C GLY A 632 42.17 17.64 -9.88
N LEU A 633 42.70 16.76 -10.74
CA LEU A 633 42.01 15.52 -11.12
C LEU A 633 41.95 14.57 -9.91
N VAL A 634 40.76 14.09 -9.61
CA VAL A 634 40.54 13.15 -8.49
C VAL A 634 40.81 11.73 -8.98
N ALA A 635 41.87 11.13 -8.46
CA ALA A 635 42.17 9.73 -8.72
C ALA A 635 41.37 8.83 -7.77
N PHE A 636 40.92 7.68 -8.26
CA PHE A 636 40.50 6.58 -7.40
C PHE A 636 41.55 5.47 -7.47
N GLU A 637 41.93 4.94 -6.31
CA GLU A 637 42.91 3.86 -6.20
C GLU A 637 42.33 2.59 -6.84
N ALA A 638 43.03 1.77 -7.62
CA ALA A 638 42.51 0.45 -8.05
C ALA A 638 43.03 -0.65 -7.11
N SER A 639 42.12 -1.41 -6.48
CA SER A 639 42.42 -2.35 -5.40
C SER A 639 43.37 -3.48 -5.80
N ALA A 640 43.30 -3.96 -7.04
CA ALA A 640 44.12 -5.07 -7.51
C ALA A 640 45.55 -4.68 -7.91
N SER A 641 45.83 -3.40 -8.18
CA SER A 641 47.11 -3.00 -8.80
C SER A 641 47.86 -1.86 -8.10
N ARG A 642 47.44 -1.41 -6.90
CA ARG A 642 48.00 -0.23 -6.20
C ARG A 642 48.17 1.00 -7.11
N GLY A 643 47.37 1.08 -8.16
CA GLY A 643 47.52 2.08 -9.22
C GLY A 643 46.36 3.05 -9.21
N PHE A 644 46.66 4.35 -9.24
CA PHE A 644 45.66 5.39 -9.40
C PHE A 644 45.02 5.32 -10.80
N ARG A 645 43.69 5.37 -10.84
CA ARG A 645 42.89 5.41 -12.07
C ARG A 645 42.01 6.65 -12.15
N TYR A 646 41.69 7.02 -13.39
CA TYR A 646 40.97 8.24 -13.75
C TYR A 646 39.80 7.88 -14.67
N LEU A 647 38.67 8.55 -14.49
CA LEU A 647 37.49 8.40 -15.37
C LEU A 647 37.73 9.09 -16.71
N ASP A 648 36.98 8.70 -17.73
CA ASP A 648 36.98 9.36 -19.05
C ASP A 648 36.79 10.88 -18.92
N SER A 649 35.85 11.33 -18.10
CA SER A 649 35.57 12.75 -17.88
C SER A 649 36.75 13.53 -17.29
N GLU A 650 37.63 12.88 -16.53
CA GLU A 650 38.87 13.51 -16.02
C GLU A 650 39.96 13.53 -17.09
N VAL A 651 40.01 12.50 -17.93
CA VAL A 651 40.94 12.42 -19.07
C VAL A 651 40.54 13.40 -20.18
N ASP A 652 39.25 13.67 -20.35
CA ASP A 652 38.75 14.69 -21.27
C ASP A 652 39.28 16.09 -20.92
N LYS A 653 39.41 16.42 -19.63
CA LYS A 653 40.04 17.67 -19.17
C LYS A 653 41.52 17.76 -19.57
N ILE A 654 42.24 16.63 -19.53
CA ILE A 654 43.63 16.56 -20.03
C ILE A 654 43.64 16.81 -21.54
N ARG A 655 42.73 16.19 -22.29
CA ARG A 655 42.63 16.36 -23.75
C ARG A 655 42.32 17.82 -24.11
N GLU A 656 41.35 18.43 -23.46
CA GLU A 656 40.99 19.84 -23.66
C GLU A 656 42.15 20.78 -23.32
N TYR A 657 42.83 20.56 -22.20
CA TYR A 657 44.02 21.33 -21.82
C TYR A 657 45.13 21.22 -22.86
N LEU A 658 45.43 20.02 -23.35
CA LEU A 658 46.46 19.79 -24.36
C LEU A 658 46.07 20.38 -25.72
N ALA A 659 44.79 20.29 -26.10
CA ALA A 659 44.28 20.91 -27.32
C ALA A 659 44.44 22.44 -27.27
N GLY A 660 43.99 23.08 -26.20
CA GLY A 660 44.16 24.54 -26.02
C GLY A 660 45.63 24.95 -25.94
N LYS A 661 46.48 24.12 -25.33
CA LYS A 661 47.94 24.34 -25.32
C LYS A 661 48.55 24.27 -26.72
N ASN A 662 48.16 23.28 -27.52
CA ASN A 662 48.66 23.12 -28.88
C ASN A 662 48.18 24.26 -29.77
N GLU A 663 46.91 24.66 -29.68
CA GLU A 663 46.37 25.81 -30.40
C GLU A 663 47.10 27.11 -30.05
N ALA A 664 47.37 27.35 -28.75
CA ALA A 664 48.17 28.50 -28.32
C ALA A 664 49.61 28.45 -28.86
N LEU A 665 50.21 27.25 -28.95
CA LEU A 665 51.54 27.06 -29.52
C LEU A 665 51.60 27.21 -31.04
N GLU A 666 50.54 26.83 -31.75
CA GLU A 666 50.43 27.02 -33.20
C GLU A 666 50.35 28.51 -33.55
N ASN A 667 49.63 29.29 -32.75
CA ASN A 667 49.45 30.73 -32.96
C ASN A 667 50.63 31.59 -32.47
N ALA A 668 51.56 31.00 -31.73
CA ALA A 668 52.71 31.70 -31.15
C ALA A 668 54.05 31.14 -31.65
N ALA A 669 55.10 31.92 -31.46
CA ALA A 669 56.48 31.54 -31.72
C ALA A 669 57.31 31.85 -30.47
N SER A 670 58.23 30.94 -30.15
CA SER A 670 59.21 31.22 -29.09
C SER A 670 60.14 32.37 -29.48
N LEU A 671 60.73 33.05 -28.49
CA LEU A 671 61.76 34.06 -28.79
C LEU A 671 62.89 33.51 -29.66
N HIS A 672 63.28 32.24 -29.48
CA HIS A 672 64.31 31.61 -30.29
C HIS A 672 63.86 31.43 -31.75
N GLU A 673 62.63 30.99 -31.99
CA GLU A 673 62.07 30.89 -33.33
C GLU A 673 61.97 32.28 -33.99
N ALA A 674 61.52 33.29 -33.25
CA ALA A 674 61.48 34.68 -33.71
C ALA A 674 62.87 35.21 -34.09
N THR A 675 63.93 34.84 -33.36
CA THR A 675 65.32 35.23 -33.73
C THR A 675 65.75 34.64 -35.06
N LYS A 676 65.42 33.36 -35.32
CA LYS A 676 65.71 32.70 -36.58
C LYS A 676 64.94 33.34 -37.73
N LEU A 677 63.63 33.52 -37.57
CA LEU A 677 62.75 34.07 -38.61
C LEU A 677 63.07 35.52 -38.97
N LEU A 678 63.44 36.35 -37.98
CA LEU A 678 63.81 37.75 -38.21
C LEU A 678 65.31 37.95 -38.49
N SER A 679 66.11 36.87 -38.45
CA SER A 679 67.58 36.92 -38.60
C SER A 679 68.24 38.00 -37.71
N CYS A 680 67.88 38.03 -36.43
CA CYS A 680 68.41 39.03 -35.48
C CYS A 680 68.69 38.42 -34.09
N SER A 681 69.41 39.17 -33.24
CA SER A 681 69.80 38.67 -31.92
C SER A 681 68.60 38.56 -30.95
N PRO A 682 68.64 37.66 -29.94
CA PRO A 682 67.61 37.59 -28.90
C PRO A 682 67.36 38.92 -28.17
N VAL A 683 68.41 39.71 -27.95
CA VAL A 683 68.31 41.04 -27.34
C VAL A 683 67.49 41.97 -28.24
N THR A 684 67.66 41.89 -29.55
CA THR A 684 66.88 42.65 -30.53
C THR A 684 65.41 42.25 -30.50
N VAL A 685 65.09 40.95 -30.43
CA VAL A 685 63.70 40.46 -30.34
C VAL A 685 63.02 40.96 -29.06
N ARG A 686 63.70 40.90 -27.91
CA ARG A 686 63.17 41.46 -26.65
C ARG A 686 62.98 42.97 -26.72
N LYS A 687 63.91 43.69 -27.36
CA LYS A 687 63.75 45.13 -27.61
C LYS A 687 62.53 45.41 -28.49
N LEU A 688 62.31 44.63 -29.55
CA LEU A 688 61.14 44.76 -30.42
C LEU A 688 59.82 44.50 -29.67
N LEU A 689 59.81 43.55 -28.73
CA LEU A 689 58.69 43.37 -27.80
C LEU A 689 58.47 44.59 -26.90
N SER A 690 59.52 45.11 -26.27
CA SER A 690 59.42 46.30 -25.41
C SER A 690 58.98 47.56 -26.16
N LEU A 691 59.23 47.63 -27.46
CA LEU A 691 58.82 48.71 -28.34
C LEU A 691 57.42 48.49 -28.97
N GLY A 692 56.73 47.40 -28.63
CA GLY A 692 55.41 47.06 -29.18
C GLY A 692 55.41 46.68 -30.66
N ARG A 693 56.58 46.37 -31.24
CA ARG A 693 56.72 45.95 -32.65
C ARG A 693 56.47 44.46 -32.85
N LEU A 694 56.71 43.67 -31.81
CA LEU A 694 56.21 42.32 -31.65
C LEU A 694 55.19 42.34 -30.51
N GLU A 695 54.14 41.54 -30.66
CA GLU A 695 53.10 41.39 -29.64
C GLU A 695 53.38 40.12 -28.86
N ARG A 696 53.37 40.23 -27.54
CA ARG A 696 53.49 39.07 -26.65
C ARG A 696 52.18 38.29 -26.68
N ASP A 697 52.28 36.97 -26.77
CA ASP A 697 51.13 36.09 -26.59
C ASP A 697 51.08 35.68 -25.12
N ASP A 698 50.29 36.39 -24.31
CA ASP A 698 50.22 36.14 -22.87
C ASP A 698 49.60 34.76 -22.54
N VAL A 699 48.70 34.25 -23.40
CA VAL A 699 48.07 32.94 -23.22
C VAL A 699 49.11 31.84 -23.46
N ALA A 700 49.79 31.85 -24.61
CA ALA A 700 50.85 30.89 -24.91
C ALA A 700 52.01 31.02 -23.92
N SER A 701 52.34 32.25 -23.49
CA SER A 701 53.41 32.48 -22.51
C SER A 701 53.08 31.87 -21.14
N ALA A 702 51.83 32.02 -20.67
CA ALA A 702 51.37 31.41 -19.44
C ALA A 702 51.35 29.88 -19.51
N VAL A 703 50.94 29.33 -20.66
CA VAL A 703 50.85 27.87 -20.88
C VAL A 703 52.22 27.20 -20.94
N VAL A 704 53.21 27.86 -21.56
CA VAL A 704 54.56 27.30 -21.75
C VAL A 704 55.51 27.69 -20.60
N GLY A 705 55.22 28.76 -19.88
CA GLY A 705 56.11 29.33 -18.86
C GLY A 705 57.32 30.05 -19.44
N LEU A 706 57.26 30.46 -20.71
CA LEU A 706 58.31 31.18 -21.44
C LEU A 706 57.69 32.35 -22.19
N ASP A 707 58.47 33.39 -22.48
CA ASP A 707 57.97 34.48 -23.32
C ASP A 707 57.74 33.99 -24.76
N MET A 708 56.49 34.13 -25.20
CA MET A 708 56.03 33.79 -26.53
C MET A 708 55.56 35.06 -27.26
N VAL A 709 55.73 35.11 -28.57
CA VAL A 709 55.24 36.21 -29.42
C VAL A 709 54.20 35.68 -30.39
N THR A 710 53.21 36.49 -30.74
CA THR A 710 52.18 36.09 -31.71
C THR A 710 52.81 35.89 -33.08
N ARG A 711 52.49 34.79 -33.79
CA ARG A 711 52.99 34.55 -35.15
C ARG A 711 52.58 35.66 -36.10
N ILE A 712 51.39 36.22 -35.93
CA ILE A 712 50.87 37.34 -36.73
C ILE A 712 51.80 38.56 -36.64
N SER A 713 52.16 38.98 -35.42
CA SER A 713 53.06 40.14 -35.26
C SER A 713 54.47 39.85 -35.80
N LEU A 714 54.92 38.60 -35.66
CA LEU A 714 56.20 38.13 -36.17
C LEU A 714 56.26 38.13 -37.71
N GLU A 715 55.22 37.62 -38.37
CA GLU A 715 55.10 37.59 -39.82
C GLU A 715 54.93 38.99 -40.41
N ARG A 716 54.10 39.83 -39.80
CA ARG A 716 53.95 41.25 -40.16
C ARG A 716 55.32 41.94 -40.18
N LEU A 717 56.11 41.78 -39.11
CA LEU A 717 57.43 42.38 -39.01
C LEU A 717 58.44 41.75 -39.99
N ARG A 718 58.32 40.45 -40.28
CA ARG A 718 59.14 39.77 -41.29
C ARG A 718 58.89 40.33 -42.68
N VAL A 719 57.62 40.49 -43.07
CA VAL A 719 57.21 41.07 -44.36
C VAL A 719 57.72 42.51 -44.47
N GLU A 720 57.49 43.32 -43.42
CA GLU A 720 57.98 44.70 -43.35
C GLU A 720 59.51 44.79 -43.54
N ARG A 721 60.29 43.90 -42.90
CA ARG A 721 61.76 43.88 -43.08
C ARG A 721 62.18 43.39 -44.47
N SER A 722 61.41 42.51 -45.10
CA SER A 722 61.70 42.06 -46.46
C SER A 722 61.45 43.12 -47.53
N SER A 723 60.43 43.98 -47.36
CA SER A 723 60.16 45.10 -48.27
C SER A 723 61.20 46.22 -48.16
N TYR A 724 61.81 46.41 -46.97
CA TYR A 724 62.97 47.31 -46.82
C TYR A 724 64.28 46.77 -47.39
N ARG A 725 64.38 45.47 -47.69
CA ARG A 725 65.60 44.85 -48.21
C ARG A 725 65.78 44.99 -49.73
N THR A 726 64.77 45.46 -50.46
CA THR A 726 64.73 45.47 -51.93
C THR A 726 65.01 46.82 -52.61
N LEU A 727 65.25 47.90 -51.87
CA LEU A 727 65.77 49.12 -52.47
C LEU A 727 67.27 49.20 -52.19
N PRO A 728 68.15 49.02 -53.20
CA PRO A 728 69.52 49.48 -53.06
C PRO A 728 69.44 51.00 -52.94
N VAL A 729 69.43 51.52 -51.72
CA VAL A 729 69.58 52.95 -51.52
C VAL A 729 70.97 53.28 -52.04
N ALA A 730 71.00 54.09 -53.10
CA ALA A 730 72.23 54.58 -53.65
C ALA A 730 73.05 55.18 -52.50
N PRO A 731 74.35 54.84 -52.39
CA PRO A 731 75.19 55.41 -51.34
C PRO A 731 75.03 56.93 -51.36
N PRO A 732 74.95 57.60 -50.20
CA PRO A 732 74.78 59.04 -50.17
C PRO A 732 75.85 59.69 -51.05
N PRO A 733 75.49 60.65 -51.93
CA PRO A 733 76.43 61.25 -52.86
C PRO A 733 77.71 61.72 -52.14
N GLY A 734 78.87 61.34 -52.68
CA GLY A 734 80.17 61.63 -52.06
C GLY A 734 80.52 60.72 -50.87
N SER A 735 79.94 59.53 -50.78
CA SER A 735 80.32 58.54 -49.77
C SER A 735 80.76 57.21 -50.40
N ILE A 736 81.71 56.55 -49.75
CA ILE A 736 82.19 55.24 -50.16
C ILE A 736 81.95 54.21 -49.06
N HIS A 737 81.72 52.96 -49.47
CA HIS A 737 81.49 51.86 -48.54
C HIS A 737 82.77 51.51 -47.75
N MET A 738 82.64 51.08 -46.49
CA MET A 738 83.77 50.72 -45.62
C MET A 738 84.82 49.82 -46.29
N ARG A 739 84.39 48.80 -47.05
CA ARG A 739 85.33 47.91 -47.76
C ARG A 739 86.20 48.65 -48.79
N GLU A 740 85.64 49.64 -49.48
CA GLU A 740 86.36 50.44 -50.47
C GLU A 740 87.34 51.40 -49.77
N ALA A 741 86.94 51.99 -48.64
CA ALA A 741 87.84 52.80 -47.83
C ALA A 741 89.03 52.01 -47.27
N GLN A 742 88.81 50.77 -46.82
CA GLN A 742 89.88 49.86 -46.41
C GLN A 742 90.84 49.57 -47.57
N LYS A 743 90.30 49.39 -48.79
CA LYS A 743 91.10 49.15 -49.99
C LYS A 743 91.94 50.37 -50.38
N ARG A 744 91.37 51.59 -50.31
CA ARG A 744 92.08 52.83 -50.66
C ARG A 744 93.14 53.25 -49.62
N THR A 745 92.92 52.96 -48.34
CA THR A 745 93.86 53.31 -47.26
C THR A 745 94.88 52.22 -46.93
N GLY A 746 94.62 50.97 -47.33
CA GLY A 746 95.38 49.80 -46.86
C GLY A 746 95.09 49.42 -45.40
N PHE A 747 94.20 50.13 -44.72
CA PHE A 747 93.90 49.90 -43.30
C PHE A 747 92.84 48.83 -43.08
N ASN A 748 92.99 48.09 -41.98
CA ASN A 748 91.93 47.21 -41.50
C ASN A 748 90.76 48.03 -40.92
N ARG A 749 89.60 47.39 -40.78
CA ARG A 749 88.35 48.04 -40.34
C ARG A 749 88.50 48.77 -39.01
N VAL A 750 89.27 48.21 -38.07
CA VAL A 750 89.48 48.80 -36.73
C VAL A 750 90.20 50.14 -36.85
N LYS A 751 91.25 50.21 -37.67
CA LYS A 751 92.01 51.44 -37.86
C LYS A 751 91.21 52.53 -38.56
N VAL A 752 90.40 52.17 -39.56
CA VAL A 752 89.47 53.12 -40.21
C VAL A 752 88.42 53.64 -39.23
N LEU A 753 87.90 52.78 -38.34
CA LEU A 753 86.99 53.21 -37.26
C LEU A 753 87.68 54.10 -36.21
N GLU A 754 88.96 53.87 -35.93
CA GLU A 754 89.76 54.72 -35.05
C GLU A 754 89.90 56.14 -35.65
N LEU A 755 90.23 56.26 -36.94
CA LEU A 755 90.29 57.54 -37.64
C LEU A 755 88.94 58.27 -37.62
N LYS A 756 87.85 57.53 -37.77
CA LYS A 756 86.49 58.05 -37.61
C LYS A 756 86.23 58.54 -36.18
N SER A 757 86.64 57.79 -35.17
CA SER A 757 86.50 58.19 -33.76
C SER A 757 87.30 59.45 -33.41
N LYS A 758 88.45 59.64 -34.07
CA LYS A 758 89.29 60.84 -33.97
C LYS A 758 88.77 62.02 -34.80
N GLY A 759 87.66 61.86 -35.52
CA GLY A 759 87.06 62.89 -36.37
C GLY A 759 87.82 63.16 -37.67
N VAL A 760 88.82 62.35 -38.00
CA VAL A 760 89.67 62.52 -39.19
C VAL A 760 88.92 62.13 -40.47
N ILE A 761 88.09 61.09 -40.39
CA ILE A 761 87.20 60.67 -41.48
C ILE A 761 85.76 60.79 -40.98
N ILE A 762 84.90 61.44 -41.77
CA ILE A 762 83.50 61.66 -41.42
C ILE A 762 82.69 60.43 -41.83
N HIS A 763 81.87 59.92 -40.92
CA HIS A 763 80.95 58.83 -41.21
C HIS A 763 79.61 59.37 -41.70
N ARG A 764 79.13 58.85 -42.83
CA ARG A 764 77.76 59.07 -43.31
C ARG A 764 76.98 57.77 -43.18
N THR A 765 75.89 57.79 -42.43
CA THR A 765 75.04 56.60 -42.29
C THR A 765 73.96 56.63 -43.35
N ALA A 766 73.90 55.60 -44.19
CA ALA A 766 72.73 55.25 -44.97
C ALA A 766 72.49 53.74 -44.80
N ASP A 767 71.23 53.36 -44.60
CA ASP A 767 70.78 51.96 -44.68
C ASP A 767 71.46 50.96 -43.74
N TYR A 768 71.85 51.40 -42.53
CA TYR A 768 72.57 50.58 -41.56
C TYR A 768 73.91 50.03 -42.09
N GLN A 769 74.35 50.47 -43.28
CA GLN A 769 75.66 50.21 -43.84
C GLN A 769 76.59 51.37 -43.48
N PHE A 770 77.85 51.03 -43.25
CA PHE A 770 78.84 52.00 -42.79
C PHE A 770 79.52 52.64 -44.01
N HIS A 771 79.10 53.86 -44.34
CA HIS A 771 79.71 54.66 -45.40
C HIS A 771 80.59 55.77 -44.80
N LEU A 772 81.66 56.10 -45.51
CA LEU A 772 82.58 57.16 -45.14
C LEU A 772 82.49 58.27 -46.18
N ASP A 773 82.57 59.51 -45.74
CA ASP A 773 82.61 60.69 -46.60
C ASP A 773 83.92 60.67 -47.41
N GLU A 774 83.78 60.56 -48.73
CA GLU A 774 84.90 60.35 -49.66
C GLU A 774 85.88 61.53 -49.58
N THR A 775 85.38 62.76 -49.50
CA THR A 775 86.19 63.98 -49.41
C THR A 775 87.00 64.05 -48.12
N SER A 776 86.47 63.57 -46.98
CA SER A 776 87.24 63.48 -45.74
C SER A 776 88.34 62.42 -45.82
N LEU A 777 88.08 61.30 -46.52
CA LEU A 777 89.05 60.24 -46.72
C LEU A 777 90.19 60.68 -47.64
N GLU A 778 89.87 61.36 -48.75
CA GLU A 778 90.86 61.88 -49.69
C GLU A 778 91.75 62.94 -49.04
N ARG A 779 91.18 63.84 -48.23
CA ARG A 779 91.96 64.79 -47.43
C ARG A 779 92.95 64.10 -46.50
N TYR A 780 92.53 63.03 -45.85
CA TYR A 780 93.42 62.26 -44.98
C TYR A 780 94.55 61.59 -45.78
N LEU A 781 94.24 61.00 -46.94
CA LEU A 781 95.24 60.35 -47.79
C LEU A 781 96.28 61.36 -48.33
N ALA A 782 95.83 62.53 -48.79
CA ALA A 782 96.72 63.59 -49.28
C ALA A 782 97.66 64.11 -48.17
N ALA A 783 97.13 64.34 -46.97
CA ALA A 783 97.92 64.78 -45.81
C ALA A 783 98.86 63.70 -45.24
N SER A 784 98.75 62.44 -45.71
CA SER A 784 99.61 61.34 -45.28
C SER A 784 100.75 61.04 -46.27
N THR A 785 100.75 61.70 -47.44
CA THR A 785 101.79 61.59 -48.48
C THR A 785 102.76 62.77 -48.53
N GLU A 786 102.46 63.86 -47.82
CA GLU A 786 103.43 64.87 -47.37
C GLU A 786 104.08 64.43 -46.06
#